data_AF-A0A5D2L1V4-F1
#
_entry.id   AF-A0A5D2L1V4-F1
#
_cell.length_a   1.000
_cell.length_b   1.000
_cell.length_c   1.000
_cell.angle_alpha   90.00
_cell.angle_beta   90.00
_cell.angle_gamma   90.00
#
_symmetry.space_group_name_H-M   'P 1'
#
loop_
_entity.id
_entity.type
_entity.pdbx_description
1 polymer ?
#
loop_
_entity_poly.entity_id
_entity_poly.type
_entity_poly.pdbx_seq_one_letter_code
_entity_poly.pdbx_strand_id
1 'polypeptide(L)'
;MRGPSLSPKEPRHRAAASAAEETSRRGFQRNKVFRDVEKAFHVPLRYRNWNCKISTLKVVLVTILVGSLITLLRSPAVYFSYRPSNLVSRRPGFVDRWIRDSVAADPHYISMLDVNWDQILNVIEKLTDRDEYQGIGLLNFNNTETDQWKQLLPDAEHVVLQLDYVADNVTWESLFPEWIDEEEEFEVPNCPSLPSLQFPGKPRIDLLAVKLPCNKAGKWSRDVTRLHFQLAAARLAASAKGLHPVHVLFVTDCFPLPNLFTCKDLVAREGSAWLYTPNLHRLREKIRLPVGSCELSVPLQAKGSFYSERAHREAYATILHSAHVYVCGAITAAQSIRMSGSTRDLVILVDDSISDYHRGGLEAAGWKIYTIQRIRNPKAEPEAYNEWNYSKFRLWQLTDYDKIIFIDADLLILRNIDFLFEMPEISAIGNNATLFNSGVMVVEPSNCTFQLLMDHINEIESYNGGDQGYLNEIFTWWHRIPKHMNFLKHFWEGDEVEKKQMKTRLFGAHPPILYVIHYLGNKPWLCFRDYDCNWNVDILQEFASDVAHKTWWKVHDAMPENLQKYCLLRSKQKAQLEWDRRQAEKGNYTDGHWKIKIKDKRLKTCFEEFCFWESMLWHWGEKNWTDNSTANPSPPAIKKFVTMQLTHCLPTKNLSWTPRVHHRRHSPPTSAVRFAPIFPAVTVSPPKHQKTHSMPPEKQEVFKSMENWATENVLPLLKPVKDCWQPQTFLPDPALPLEEFNDQVKELRERMAELPDDYFVVLVGDMITEEALPTYQTMINTLDGVKDETGASSSPWAVWTRAWTAEENRHGDLLRNYLYLSGRVNMFMIERTLQYLVGAGMDPGTENNPYLGFVYTSFQERATFVSHGNTARLAKEGGDPVLARICGTIAADEKRHEMAYSKIVGKLLEIDPTGAMLAIGDMMKKKITMPAHLMFDGEDPRLFEHFAAVAQRIGVYTSDDYADIVEALNERWGLEKLEGLRDEGRRAQEFVCNLAPRIRKLQERAEESAKKMGPQAVKFSWIFNRDITL
;
A
#
# COMPACT_ATOMS: atom_id res chain seq x y z
N MET A 1 -30.55 56.44 -29.81
CA MET A 1 -32.00 56.09 -29.80
C MET A 1 -32.18 54.67 -30.33
N ARG A 2 -33.43 54.18 -30.35
CA ARG A 2 -33.91 52.86 -30.80
C ARG A 2 -33.28 52.32 -32.10
N GLY A 3 -33.22 50.98 -32.24
CA GLY A 3 -33.22 50.27 -33.53
C GLY A 3 -34.66 50.13 -34.09
N PRO A 4 -35.03 49.12 -34.95
CA PRO A 4 -34.31 47.90 -35.39
C PRO A 4 -34.09 47.90 -36.94
N SER A 5 -34.30 46.90 -37.83
CA SER A 5 -34.84 45.51 -37.79
C SER A 5 -34.57 44.68 -39.07
N LEU A 6 -34.24 43.39 -38.88
CA LEU A 6 -34.76 42.18 -39.60
C LEU A 6 -34.82 42.07 -41.15
N SER A 7 -33.87 41.29 -41.73
CA SER A 7 -34.11 40.05 -42.56
C SER A 7 -34.86 40.12 -43.94
N PRO A 8 -34.97 39.02 -44.73
CA PRO A 8 -33.96 38.06 -45.23
C PRO A 8 -34.10 37.71 -46.75
N LYS A 9 -33.18 36.93 -47.35
CA LYS A 9 -33.45 35.74 -48.24
C LYS A 9 -32.19 35.11 -48.88
N GLU A 10 -32.31 33.83 -49.25
CA GLU A 10 -31.39 32.99 -50.04
C GLU A 10 -32.01 32.74 -51.44
N PRO A 11 -31.28 32.33 -52.52
CA PRO A 11 -31.23 30.90 -52.83
C PRO A 11 -29.98 30.33 -53.58
N ARG A 12 -29.85 29.00 -53.47
CA ARG A 12 -28.87 28.02 -53.99
C ARG A 12 -28.75 27.86 -55.53
N HIS A 13 -27.67 27.19 -55.98
CA HIS A 13 -27.62 25.91 -56.76
C HIS A 13 -26.12 25.46 -56.89
N ARG A 14 -25.63 24.22 -56.64
CA ARG A 14 -25.82 22.86 -57.24
C ARG A 14 -25.45 22.78 -58.74
N ALA A 15 -24.72 21.78 -59.28
CA ALA A 15 -23.96 20.59 -58.78
C ALA A 15 -22.95 20.15 -59.91
N ALA A 16 -22.31 18.97 -60.08
CA ALA A 16 -22.29 17.61 -59.48
C ALA A 16 -20.97 16.85 -59.90
N ALA A 17 -20.93 15.51 -59.99
CA ALA A 17 -20.40 14.58 -58.96
C ALA A 17 -20.26 13.12 -59.49
N SER A 18 -19.13 12.41 -59.26
CA SER A 18 -18.94 10.96 -59.48
C SER A 18 -17.69 10.42 -58.75
N ALA A 19 -17.46 9.12 -58.48
CA ALA A 19 -18.26 7.93 -58.07
C ALA A 19 -17.21 6.84 -57.68
N ALA A 20 -17.39 5.83 -56.80
CA ALA A 20 -18.54 5.20 -56.14
C ALA A 20 -18.09 4.64 -54.74
N GLU A 21 -18.97 4.43 -53.74
CA GLU A 21 -19.60 3.14 -53.30
C GLU A 21 -18.69 2.09 -52.60
N GLU A 22 -19.11 1.34 -51.56
CA GLU A 22 -20.18 1.57 -50.56
C GLU A 22 -20.02 0.68 -49.29
N THR A 23 -20.80 1.00 -48.23
CA THR A 23 -21.08 0.28 -46.97
C THR A 23 -20.06 0.40 -45.81
N SER A 24 -20.47 0.45 -44.53
CA SER A 24 -21.83 0.25 -43.94
C SER A 24 -22.22 1.33 -42.90
N ARG A 25 -23.44 1.25 -42.35
CA ARG A 25 -24.02 2.20 -41.36
C ARG A 25 -24.76 1.46 -40.25
N ARG A 26 -24.70 1.99 -39.01
CA ARG A 26 -25.81 2.24 -38.04
C ARG A 26 -25.21 2.64 -36.68
N GLY A 27 -25.72 3.64 -35.94
CA GLY A 27 -26.70 4.68 -36.29
C GLY A 27 -27.29 5.34 -35.03
N PHE A 28 -27.09 6.66 -34.85
CA PHE A 28 -27.59 7.43 -33.70
C PHE A 28 -28.38 8.67 -34.15
N GLN A 29 -29.65 8.77 -33.73
CA GLN A 29 -30.53 9.95 -33.70
C GLN A 29 -31.79 9.52 -32.90
N ARG A 30 -32.53 10.38 -32.18
CA ARG A 30 -33.05 11.72 -32.58
C ARG A 30 -33.45 12.52 -31.31
N ASN A 31 -33.77 13.82 -31.46
CA ASN A 31 -34.07 14.74 -30.34
C ASN A 31 -35.28 15.66 -30.65
N LYS A 32 -35.78 16.38 -29.62
CA LYS A 32 -36.76 17.49 -29.55
C LYS A 32 -38.27 17.24 -29.72
N VAL A 33 -39.03 17.63 -28.69
CA VAL A 33 -40.25 18.46 -28.77
C VAL A 33 -40.22 19.54 -27.66
N PHE A 34 -40.86 20.68 -27.93
CA PHE A 34 -41.11 21.92 -27.16
C PHE A 34 -41.75 21.73 -25.75
N ARG A 35 -41.91 22.73 -24.84
CA ARG A 35 -42.00 24.22 -24.93
C ARG A 35 -41.89 24.91 -23.53
N ASP A 36 -41.61 26.23 -23.50
CA ASP A 36 -41.95 27.29 -22.48
C ASP A 36 -41.57 27.08 -20.96
N VAL A 37 -41.41 28.09 -20.07
CA VAL A 37 -40.76 29.44 -20.08
C VAL A 37 -40.55 29.89 -18.59
N GLU A 38 -39.77 30.96 -18.34
CA GLU A 38 -39.15 31.40 -17.06
C GLU A 38 -40.00 31.73 -15.78
N LYS A 39 -39.36 31.51 -14.60
CA LYS A 39 -39.30 32.33 -13.34
C LYS A 39 -40.59 32.70 -12.53
N ALA A 40 -40.58 32.42 -11.20
CA ALA A 40 -40.61 33.44 -10.10
C ALA A 40 -40.75 32.90 -8.63
N PHE A 41 -39.91 33.41 -7.72
CA PHE A 41 -40.08 33.75 -6.27
C PHE A 41 -40.86 32.87 -5.22
N HIS A 42 -40.11 32.48 -4.16
CA HIS A 42 -40.39 32.52 -2.69
C HIS A 42 -41.79 32.19 -2.05
N VAL A 43 -41.81 31.16 -1.15
CA VAL A 43 -42.18 31.16 0.32
C VAL A 43 -43.58 31.69 0.78
N PRO A 44 -44.28 31.22 1.87
CA PRO A 44 -43.97 30.26 2.98
C PRO A 44 -45.03 29.15 3.26
N LEU A 45 -44.85 28.42 4.38
CA LEU A 45 -45.76 27.45 5.02
C LEU A 45 -47.16 27.98 5.38
N ARG A 46 -48.15 27.07 5.53
CA ARG A 46 -49.11 27.12 6.67
C ARG A 46 -49.78 25.78 7.04
N TYR A 47 -50.03 25.61 8.34
CA TYR A 47 -50.68 24.47 9.00
C TYR A 47 -52.21 24.68 9.14
N ARG A 48 -53.05 23.65 8.90
CA ARG A 48 -54.12 23.17 9.82
C ARG A 48 -55.08 22.14 9.20
N ASN A 49 -55.40 21.09 9.99
CA ASN A 49 -56.71 20.47 10.30
C ASN A 49 -57.78 20.32 9.18
N TRP A 50 -58.49 19.18 9.03
CA TRP A 50 -59.16 18.43 10.12
C TRP A 50 -59.59 16.98 9.73
N ASN A 51 -59.64 16.10 10.75
CA ASN A 51 -60.63 15.04 11.02
C ASN A 51 -61.03 13.97 9.97
N CYS A 52 -60.41 12.80 10.12
CA CYS A 52 -61.04 11.48 10.36
C CYS A 52 -62.24 10.96 9.53
N LYS A 53 -62.04 9.77 8.94
CA LYS A 53 -62.84 8.58 9.32
C LYS A 53 -62.07 7.27 9.15
N ILE A 54 -62.40 6.28 10.00
CA ILE A 54 -61.65 5.03 10.19
C ILE A 54 -62.29 3.90 9.37
N SER A 55 -61.47 3.12 8.64
CA SER A 55 -61.89 1.80 8.11
C SER A 55 -60.70 0.88 7.77
N THR A 56 -59.70 1.39 7.06
CA THR A 56 -58.62 0.59 6.43
C THR A 56 -57.67 -0.13 7.39
N LEU A 57 -57.47 0.38 8.62
CA LEU A 57 -56.43 -0.12 9.52
C LEU A 57 -56.61 -1.60 9.94
N LYS A 58 -57.86 -2.10 9.99
CA LYS A 58 -58.14 -3.49 10.37
C LYS A 58 -57.70 -4.52 9.32
N VAL A 59 -57.71 -4.14 8.03
CA VAL A 59 -57.28 -5.05 6.95
C VAL A 59 -55.77 -5.25 6.99
N VAL A 60 -55.02 -4.15 7.20
CA VAL A 60 -53.55 -4.16 7.29
C VAL A 60 -53.06 -4.96 8.51
N LEU A 61 -53.73 -4.85 9.65
CA LEU A 61 -53.39 -5.64 10.85
C LEU A 61 -53.59 -7.15 10.64
N VAL A 62 -54.63 -7.56 9.91
CA VAL A 62 -54.89 -8.98 9.61
C VAL A 62 -53.87 -9.54 8.61
N THR A 63 -53.49 -8.79 7.57
CA THR A 63 -52.46 -9.26 6.62
C THR A 63 -51.08 -9.36 7.26
N ILE A 64 -50.71 -8.44 8.16
CA ILE A 64 -49.47 -8.54 8.95
C ILE A 64 -49.50 -9.76 9.86
N LEU A 65 -50.60 -9.99 10.62
CA LEU A 65 -50.73 -11.16 11.50
C LEU A 65 -50.63 -12.50 10.73
N VAL A 66 -51.29 -12.61 9.57
CA VAL A 66 -51.21 -13.82 8.73
C VAL A 66 -49.81 -14.01 8.14
N GLY A 67 -49.14 -12.93 7.71
CA GLY A 67 -47.75 -12.97 7.26
C GLY A 67 -46.79 -13.49 8.34
N SER A 68 -46.87 -12.91 9.54
CA SER A 68 -46.07 -13.33 10.70
C SER A 68 -46.32 -14.79 11.10
N LEU A 69 -47.57 -15.26 11.03
CA LEU A 69 -47.92 -16.64 11.34
C LEU A 69 -47.35 -17.63 10.32
N ILE A 70 -47.33 -17.27 9.03
CA ILE A 70 -46.77 -18.11 7.96
C ILE A 70 -45.23 -18.21 8.07
N THR A 71 -44.55 -17.13 8.47
CA THR A 71 -43.10 -17.20 8.76
C THR A 71 -42.78 -18.03 10.01
N LEU A 72 -43.61 -17.97 11.06
CA LEU A 72 -43.45 -18.83 12.24
C LEU A 72 -43.72 -20.31 11.94
N LEU A 73 -44.64 -20.63 11.02
CA LEU A 73 -44.99 -22.00 10.62
C LEU A 73 -44.06 -22.62 9.56
N ARG A 74 -42.97 -21.94 9.16
CA ARG A 74 -42.00 -22.46 8.17
C ARG A 74 -40.55 -22.55 8.66
N SER A 75 -40.30 -22.42 9.97
CA SER A 75 -39.00 -22.62 10.58
C SER A 75 -38.88 -24.03 11.19
N PRO A 76 -38.01 -24.93 10.68
CA PRO A 76 -37.78 -26.23 11.30
C PRO A 76 -36.91 -26.06 12.56
N ALA A 77 -37.53 -26.13 13.73
CA ALA A 77 -36.80 -26.16 15.00
C ALA A 77 -36.37 -27.59 15.34
N VAL A 78 -35.06 -27.79 15.59
CA VAL A 78 -34.54 -29.02 16.19
C VAL A 78 -33.65 -28.65 17.39
N TYR A 79 -34.14 -28.96 18.58
CA TYR A 79 -33.35 -29.06 19.80
C TYR A 79 -32.16 -30.01 19.60
N PHE A 80 -31.04 -29.77 20.29
CA PHE A 80 -30.57 -30.76 21.27
C PHE A 80 -29.71 -30.14 22.38
N SER A 81 -29.63 -30.85 23.49
CA SER A 81 -29.08 -30.40 24.78
C SER A 81 -27.65 -30.88 25.03
N TYR A 82 -26.95 -30.16 25.91
CA TYR A 82 -25.62 -30.49 26.41
C TYR A 82 -25.61 -31.79 27.23
N ARG A 83 -24.72 -32.75 26.91
CA ARG A 83 -23.90 -33.54 27.87
C ARG A 83 -22.79 -34.35 27.15
N PRO A 84 -21.70 -34.75 27.85
CA PRO A 84 -20.43 -35.12 27.21
C PRO A 84 -20.24 -36.63 27.00
N SER A 85 -19.25 -37.00 26.17
CA SER A 85 -18.67 -38.35 26.07
C SER A 85 -17.25 -38.34 25.48
N ASN A 86 -16.45 -39.34 25.84
CA ASN A 86 -15.02 -39.46 25.52
C ASN A 86 -14.74 -40.13 24.16
N LEU A 87 -13.46 -40.18 23.77
CA LEU A 87 -12.97 -40.89 22.58
C LEU A 87 -13.33 -42.39 22.59
N VAL A 88 -13.77 -42.93 21.44
CA VAL A 88 -13.34 -44.25 20.90
C VAL A 88 -13.38 -44.20 19.35
N SER A 89 -12.44 -44.90 18.70
CA SER A 89 -12.30 -45.02 17.23
C SER A 89 -13.36 -45.91 16.56
N ARG A 90 -13.73 -45.59 15.29
CA ARG A 90 -14.18 -46.58 14.28
C ARG A 90 -14.04 -46.09 12.84
N ARG A 91 -14.08 -47.04 11.89
CA ARG A 91 -13.82 -46.87 10.44
C ARG A 91 -14.96 -46.14 9.69
N PRO A 92 -14.68 -45.46 8.55
CA PRO A 92 -15.72 -44.86 7.70
C PRO A 92 -16.64 -45.92 7.07
N GLY A 93 -17.91 -45.55 6.87
CA GLY A 93 -18.95 -46.39 6.30
C GLY A 93 -19.19 -46.11 4.80
N PHE A 94 -19.83 -47.07 4.12
CA PHE A 94 -20.03 -47.07 2.66
C PHE A 94 -20.92 -45.92 2.12
N VAL A 95 -21.62 -45.19 3.00
CA VAL A 95 -22.66 -44.19 2.63
C VAL A 95 -22.07 -42.82 2.26
N ASP A 96 -20.98 -42.39 2.92
CA ASP A 96 -20.30 -41.11 2.62
C ASP A 96 -19.77 -41.05 1.17
N ARG A 97 -19.59 -42.21 0.54
CA ARG A 97 -19.14 -42.33 -0.86
C ARG A 97 -20.25 -42.00 -1.88
N TRP A 98 -21.52 -42.02 -1.50
CA TRP A 98 -22.64 -41.93 -2.46
C TRP A 98 -23.39 -40.59 -2.44
N ILE A 99 -23.26 -39.80 -1.38
CA ILE A 99 -23.85 -38.46 -1.28
C ILE A 99 -22.95 -37.39 -1.94
N ARG A 100 -21.67 -37.71 -2.20
CA ARG A 100 -20.67 -36.75 -2.68
C ARG A 100 -20.61 -36.55 -4.20
N ASP A 101 -21.36 -37.34 -4.97
CA ASP A 101 -21.35 -37.31 -6.45
C ASP A 101 -22.42 -36.36 -7.05
N SER A 102 -23.07 -35.51 -6.23
CA SER A 102 -24.25 -34.71 -6.63
C SER A 102 -24.09 -33.19 -6.56
N VAL A 103 -22.93 -32.67 -6.17
CA VAL A 103 -22.61 -31.24 -6.34
C VAL A 103 -22.30 -31.02 -7.82
N ALA A 104 -23.13 -30.22 -8.51
CA ALA A 104 -22.89 -29.89 -9.91
C ALA A 104 -21.56 -29.15 -10.07
N ALA A 105 -20.67 -29.68 -10.92
CA ALA A 105 -19.41 -29.03 -11.22
C ALA A 105 -19.65 -27.73 -11.99
N ASP A 106 -18.97 -26.64 -11.59
CA ASP A 106 -19.01 -25.37 -12.31
C ASP A 106 -18.42 -25.56 -13.73
N PRO A 107 -19.21 -25.31 -14.81
CA PRO A 107 -18.74 -25.45 -16.18
C PRO A 107 -17.48 -24.65 -16.50
N HIS A 108 -17.23 -23.52 -15.83
CA HIS A 108 -16.06 -22.68 -16.09
C HIS A 108 -14.75 -23.34 -15.67
N TYR A 109 -14.77 -24.23 -14.66
CA TYR A 109 -13.58 -24.94 -14.20
C TYR A 109 -13.23 -26.15 -15.10
N ILE A 110 -14.14 -26.60 -15.97
CA ILE A 110 -13.96 -27.82 -16.78
C ILE A 110 -13.00 -27.56 -17.96
N SER A 111 -11.87 -28.29 -17.99
CA SER A 111 -10.96 -28.27 -19.15
C SER A 111 -11.39 -29.28 -20.22
N MET A 112 -11.85 -28.75 -21.36
CA MET A 112 -12.30 -29.49 -22.55
C MET A 112 -11.17 -30.09 -23.41
N LEU A 113 -9.90 -29.89 -23.01
CA LEU A 113 -8.73 -30.47 -23.68
C LEU A 113 -8.74 -32.00 -23.54
N ASP A 114 -8.59 -32.73 -24.65
CA ASP A 114 -8.29 -34.16 -24.61
C ASP A 114 -6.81 -34.38 -24.28
N VAL A 115 -6.51 -35.39 -23.46
CA VAL A 115 -5.17 -35.54 -22.86
C VAL A 115 -4.30 -36.45 -23.73
N ASN A 116 -3.30 -35.86 -24.39
CA ASN A 116 -2.28 -36.61 -25.11
C ASN A 116 -1.26 -37.22 -24.12
N TRP A 117 -1.37 -38.54 -23.90
CA TRP A 117 -0.53 -39.25 -22.94
C TRP A 117 0.91 -39.48 -23.42
N ASP A 118 1.16 -39.52 -24.73
CA ASP A 118 2.52 -39.62 -25.28
C ASP A 118 3.34 -38.36 -24.94
N GLN A 119 2.74 -37.18 -25.08
CA GLN A 119 3.35 -35.89 -24.70
C GLN A 119 3.64 -35.84 -23.19
N ILE A 120 2.72 -36.33 -22.36
CA ILE A 120 2.92 -36.39 -20.90
C ILE A 120 4.05 -37.37 -20.53
N LEU A 121 4.10 -38.56 -21.17
CA LEU A 121 5.17 -39.53 -20.98
C LEU A 121 6.53 -38.93 -21.36
N ASN A 122 6.67 -38.38 -22.57
CA ASN A 122 7.94 -37.81 -23.07
C ASN A 122 8.47 -36.67 -22.19
N VAL A 123 7.57 -35.89 -21.57
CA VAL A 123 7.88 -34.83 -20.61
C VAL A 123 8.27 -35.40 -19.23
N ILE A 124 7.57 -36.43 -18.74
CA ILE A 124 7.91 -37.12 -17.49
C ILE A 124 9.23 -37.90 -17.59
N GLU A 125 9.61 -38.37 -18.78
CA GLU A 125 10.95 -38.94 -19.01
C GLU A 125 12.10 -37.92 -18.84
N LYS A 126 11.81 -36.62 -18.68
CA LYS A 126 12.83 -35.61 -18.34
C LYS A 126 13.01 -35.43 -16.82
N LEU A 127 12.18 -36.07 -15.99
CA LEU A 127 12.31 -36.03 -14.53
C LEU A 127 13.40 -37.02 -14.06
N THR A 128 14.32 -36.52 -13.24
CA THR A 128 15.21 -37.38 -12.45
C THR A 128 14.45 -37.99 -11.27
N ASP A 129 14.98 -39.09 -10.74
CA ASP A 129 14.59 -39.63 -9.42
C ASP A 129 13.10 -39.99 -9.27
N ARG A 130 12.39 -40.20 -10.41
CA ARG A 130 10.97 -40.58 -10.48
C ARG A 130 10.61 -41.83 -9.67
N ASP A 131 11.56 -42.74 -9.51
CA ASP A 131 11.43 -43.97 -8.72
C ASP A 131 11.43 -43.71 -7.19
N GLU A 132 11.75 -42.48 -6.74
CA GLU A 132 11.69 -42.04 -5.34
C GLU A 132 10.42 -41.21 -5.00
N TYR A 133 9.54 -40.96 -5.97
CA TYR A 133 8.38 -40.05 -5.79
C TYR A 133 7.33 -40.67 -4.88
N GLN A 134 6.98 -39.98 -3.78
CA GLN A 134 6.09 -40.51 -2.76
C GLN A 134 4.61 -40.25 -3.07
N GLY A 135 4.31 -39.18 -3.79
CA GLY A 135 2.94 -38.83 -4.12
C GLY A 135 2.80 -37.87 -5.30
N ILE A 136 1.72 -38.09 -6.04
CA ILE A 136 1.35 -37.32 -7.23
C ILE A 136 0.02 -36.62 -6.94
N GLY A 137 0.03 -35.29 -6.96
CA GLY A 137 -1.18 -34.48 -6.83
C GLY A 137 -1.84 -34.31 -8.20
N LEU A 138 -3.10 -34.70 -8.32
CA LEU A 138 -3.90 -34.54 -9.54
C LEU A 138 -5.00 -33.51 -9.32
N LEU A 139 -4.98 -32.41 -10.08
CA LEU A 139 -5.96 -31.33 -9.99
C LEU A 139 -6.67 -31.15 -11.34
N ASN A 140 -8.01 -31.15 -11.31
CA ASN A 140 -8.91 -30.98 -12.46
C ASN A 140 -8.86 -32.09 -13.54
N PHE A 141 -8.41 -33.30 -13.20
CA PHE A 141 -8.52 -34.48 -14.06
C PHE A 141 -9.81 -35.25 -13.76
N ASN A 142 -10.41 -35.86 -14.79
CA ASN A 142 -11.56 -36.76 -14.63
C ASN A 142 -11.13 -38.15 -14.13
N ASN A 143 -12.10 -39.02 -13.82
CA ASN A 143 -11.84 -40.36 -13.29
C ASN A 143 -11.01 -41.24 -14.24
N THR A 144 -11.32 -41.22 -15.54
CA THR A 144 -10.60 -41.98 -16.56
C THR A 144 -9.15 -41.49 -16.76
N GLU A 145 -8.92 -40.18 -16.73
CA GLU A 145 -7.58 -39.58 -16.75
C GLU A 145 -6.80 -39.92 -15.47
N THR A 146 -7.49 -39.91 -14.32
CA THR A 146 -6.94 -40.31 -13.01
C THR A 146 -6.52 -41.77 -12.98
N ASP A 147 -7.19 -42.66 -13.73
CA ASP A 147 -6.81 -44.07 -13.87
C ASP A 147 -5.70 -44.29 -14.91
N GLN A 148 -5.51 -43.39 -15.88
CA GLN A 148 -4.32 -43.38 -16.76
C GLN A 148 -3.07 -42.94 -16.00
N TRP A 149 -3.17 -41.89 -15.17
CA TRP A 149 -2.08 -41.45 -14.28
C TRP A 149 -1.51 -42.60 -13.43
N LYS A 150 -2.38 -43.42 -12.83
CA LYS A 150 -1.99 -44.60 -12.03
C LYS A 150 -1.29 -45.70 -12.84
N GLN A 151 -1.51 -45.78 -14.15
CA GLN A 151 -0.80 -46.71 -15.03
C GLN A 151 0.57 -46.17 -15.44
N LEU A 152 0.73 -44.83 -15.46
CA LEU A 152 1.93 -44.15 -15.91
C LEU A 152 3.05 -44.12 -14.85
N LEU A 153 2.70 -43.98 -13.56
CA LEU A 153 3.64 -43.92 -12.43
C LEU A 153 3.15 -44.79 -11.25
N PRO A 154 2.99 -46.12 -11.43
CA PRO A 154 2.22 -46.99 -10.54
C PRO A 154 2.75 -47.10 -9.10
N ASP A 155 4.03 -46.83 -8.87
CA ASP A 155 4.68 -46.95 -7.57
C ASP A 155 4.43 -45.74 -6.62
N ALA A 156 3.87 -44.64 -7.13
CA ALA A 156 3.60 -43.42 -6.36
C ALA A 156 2.13 -43.29 -5.89
N GLU A 157 1.90 -42.73 -4.70
CA GLU A 157 0.54 -42.56 -4.16
C GLU A 157 -0.20 -41.39 -4.82
N HIS A 158 -1.28 -41.69 -5.54
CA HIS A 158 -2.04 -40.72 -6.32
C HIS A 158 -3.14 -40.03 -5.49
N VAL A 159 -3.03 -38.71 -5.32
CA VAL A 159 -3.96 -37.88 -4.57
C VAL A 159 -4.77 -37.00 -5.52
N VAL A 160 -6.06 -37.28 -5.67
CA VAL A 160 -6.98 -36.36 -6.34
C VAL A 160 -7.25 -35.18 -5.41
N LEU A 161 -6.86 -33.98 -5.84
CA LEU A 161 -6.94 -32.75 -5.07
C LEU A 161 -8.24 -32.01 -5.37
N GLN A 162 -8.95 -31.62 -4.32
CA GLN A 162 -10.17 -30.83 -4.42
C GLN A 162 -9.88 -29.35 -4.15
N LEU A 163 -10.41 -28.50 -5.03
CA LEU A 163 -10.38 -27.04 -4.92
C LEU A 163 -11.81 -26.55 -4.96
N ASP A 164 -12.24 -25.84 -3.92
CA ASP A 164 -13.59 -25.28 -3.85
C ASP A 164 -13.72 -24.11 -4.83
N TYR A 165 -14.87 -23.95 -5.48
CA TYR A 165 -15.05 -22.94 -6.53
C TYR A 165 -15.07 -21.51 -5.95
N VAL A 166 -14.54 -20.57 -6.72
CA VAL A 166 -14.69 -19.12 -6.47
C VAL A 166 -16.15 -18.72 -6.67
N ALA A 167 -16.65 -17.80 -5.85
CA ALA A 167 -18.02 -17.32 -5.95
C ALA A 167 -18.27 -16.51 -7.25
N ASP A 168 -19.44 -16.72 -7.86
CA ASP A 168 -19.87 -16.16 -9.16
C ASP A 168 -19.75 -14.63 -9.29
N ASN A 169 -19.63 -13.90 -8.17
CA ASN A 169 -19.50 -12.44 -8.14
C ASN A 169 -18.04 -11.93 -8.21
N VAL A 170 -17.03 -12.81 -8.19
CA VAL A 170 -15.62 -12.43 -8.33
C VAL A 170 -15.24 -12.43 -9.82
N THR A 171 -15.31 -11.27 -10.46
CA THR A 171 -14.90 -11.09 -11.85
C THR A 171 -13.42 -10.68 -11.95
N TRP A 172 -12.87 -10.63 -13.18
CA TRP A 172 -11.51 -10.14 -13.38
C TRP A 172 -11.35 -8.67 -12.95
N GLU A 173 -12.39 -7.86 -13.15
CA GLU A 173 -12.44 -6.44 -12.76
C GLU A 173 -12.46 -6.25 -11.23
N SER A 174 -12.93 -7.23 -10.46
CA SER A 174 -12.87 -7.20 -8.98
C SER A 174 -11.50 -7.58 -8.42
N LEU A 175 -10.71 -8.36 -9.18
CA LEU A 175 -9.31 -8.67 -8.87
C LEU A 175 -8.34 -7.63 -9.47
N PHE A 176 -8.76 -6.94 -10.53
CA PHE A 176 -7.96 -5.93 -11.23
C PHE A 176 -8.80 -4.67 -11.53
N PRO A 177 -9.28 -3.93 -10.52
CA PRO A 177 -10.03 -2.70 -10.73
C PRO A 177 -9.17 -1.61 -11.37
N GLU A 178 -9.79 -0.74 -12.16
CA GLU A 178 -9.17 0.44 -12.80
C GLU A 178 -8.64 1.42 -11.75
N TRP A 179 -9.51 1.79 -10.82
CA TRP A 179 -9.22 2.70 -9.72
C TRP A 179 -9.34 1.98 -8.37
N ILE A 180 -8.42 2.31 -7.47
CA ILE A 180 -8.52 2.06 -6.03
C ILE A 180 -8.11 3.35 -5.31
N ASP A 181 -8.48 3.48 -4.04
CA ASP A 181 -7.98 4.54 -3.17
C ASP A 181 -6.52 4.26 -2.78
N GLU A 182 -5.59 4.58 -3.68
CA GLU A 182 -4.15 4.41 -3.45
C GLU A 182 -3.58 5.35 -2.38
N GLU A 183 -4.39 6.22 -1.79
CA GLU A 183 -3.99 7.15 -0.72
C GLU A 183 -4.65 6.81 0.64
N GLU A 184 -5.59 5.85 0.66
CA GLU A 184 -6.35 5.44 1.85
C GLU A 184 -7.06 6.63 2.53
N GLU A 185 -7.48 7.64 1.75
CA GLU A 185 -8.18 8.84 2.23
C GLU A 185 -9.64 8.56 2.63
N PHE A 186 -10.26 7.52 2.06
CA PHE A 186 -11.68 7.19 2.20
C PHE A 186 -11.92 5.70 2.46
N GLU A 187 -11.24 4.81 1.73
CA GLU A 187 -11.41 3.35 1.81
C GLU A 187 -10.06 2.63 1.76
N VAL A 188 -9.88 1.53 2.50
CA VAL A 188 -8.67 0.69 2.41
C VAL A 188 -8.86 -0.33 1.28
N PRO A 189 -8.04 -0.32 0.21
CA PRO A 189 -8.15 -1.28 -0.88
C PRO A 189 -7.91 -2.72 -0.41
N ASN A 190 -8.71 -3.67 -0.92
CA ASN A 190 -8.64 -5.07 -0.51
C ASN A 190 -9.05 -6.00 -1.67
N CYS A 191 -8.36 -7.14 -1.79
CA CYS A 191 -8.60 -8.12 -2.83
C CYS A 191 -9.62 -9.20 -2.43
N PRO A 192 -10.59 -9.56 -3.31
CA PRO A 192 -11.45 -10.73 -3.14
C PRO A 192 -10.66 -12.03 -2.80
N SER A 193 -11.10 -12.74 -1.77
CA SER A 193 -10.43 -13.95 -1.30
C SER A 193 -10.76 -15.15 -2.21
N LEU A 194 -9.73 -15.68 -2.87
CA LEU A 194 -9.84 -16.96 -3.58
C LEU A 194 -9.70 -18.13 -2.58
N PRO A 195 -10.50 -19.20 -2.72
CA PRO A 195 -10.38 -20.41 -1.91
C PRO A 195 -8.96 -21.01 -1.87
N SER A 196 -8.76 -21.95 -0.94
CA SER A 196 -7.48 -22.64 -0.77
C SER A 196 -7.66 -24.14 -0.89
N LEU A 197 -6.75 -24.77 -1.63
CA LEU A 197 -6.75 -26.20 -1.92
C LEU A 197 -6.66 -27.02 -0.62
N GLN A 198 -7.62 -27.91 -0.40
CA GLN A 198 -7.68 -28.71 0.82
C GLN A 198 -6.73 -29.91 0.74
N PHE A 199 -5.61 -29.86 1.46
CA PHE A 199 -4.56 -30.87 1.40
C PHE A 199 -4.53 -31.78 2.65
N PRO A 200 -4.58 -33.13 2.51
CA PRO A 200 -4.61 -34.06 3.66
C PRO A 200 -3.29 -34.17 4.46
N GLY A 201 -2.19 -33.57 3.99
CA GLY A 201 -0.91 -33.53 4.71
C GLY A 201 0.01 -34.74 4.52
N LYS A 202 -0.51 -35.83 3.95
CA LYS A 202 0.22 -37.01 3.43
C LYS A 202 -0.56 -37.59 2.24
N PRO A 203 0.10 -38.29 1.28
CA PRO A 203 1.54 -38.42 1.06
C PRO A 203 2.24 -37.07 0.83
N ARG A 204 3.58 -37.06 0.77
CA ARG A 204 4.34 -35.91 0.26
C ARG A 204 4.05 -35.80 -1.25
N ILE A 205 3.79 -34.59 -1.75
CA ILE A 205 3.60 -34.37 -3.19
C ILE A 205 4.94 -33.96 -3.81
N ASP A 206 5.36 -34.71 -4.82
CA ASP A 206 6.61 -34.53 -5.56
C ASP A 206 6.36 -34.04 -6.99
N LEU A 207 5.23 -34.47 -7.58
CA LEU A 207 4.68 -33.98 -8.84
C LEU A 207 3.24 -33.52 -8.64
N LEU A 208 2.94 -32.30 -9.06
CA LEU A 208 1.60 -31.72 -9.09
C LEU A 208 1.17 -31.53 -10.54
N ALA A 209 0.32 -32.43 -11.04
CA ALA A 209 -0.31 -32.28 -12.35
C ALA A 209 -1.61 -31.48 -12.23
N VAL A 210 -1.81 -30.51 -13.15
CA VAL A 210 -2.97 -29.62 -13.17
C VAL A 210 -3.49 -29.46 -14.60
N LYS A 211 -4.74 -29.85 -14.85
CA LYS A 211 -5.40 -29.66 -16.15
C LYS A 211 -6.05 -28.27 -16.20
N LEU A 212 -5.45 -27.31 -16.90
CA LEU A 212 -5.98 -25.92 -16.93
C LEU A 212 -7.00 -25.73 -18.05
N PRO A 213 -8.13 -25.03 -17.81
CA PRO A 213 -9.03 -24.60 -18.88
C PRO A 213 -8.33 -23.58 -19.80
N CYS A 214 -8.68 -23.60 -21.08
CA CYS A 214 -8.10 -22.78 -22.14
C CYS A 214 -9.15 -22.56 -23.24
N ASN A 215 -9.65 -21.34 -23.37
CA ASN A 215 -10.65 -20.98 -24.39
C ASN A 215 -10.04 -20.04 -25.44
N LYS A 216 -9.35 -20.61 -26.43
CA LYS A 216 -8.70 -19.82 -27.51
C LYS A 216 -9.68 -19.01 -28.39
N ALA A 217 -10.99 -19.27 -28.32
CA ALA A 217 -12.02 -18.49 -28.98
C ALA A 217 -12.49 -17.26 -28.17
N GLY A 218 -11.94 -17.05 -26.96
CA GLY A 218 -12.26 -15.92 -26.08
C GLY A 218 -11.04 -15.40 -25.30
N LYS A 219 -11.28 -14.54 -24.30
CA LYS A 219 -10.22 -13.92 -23.46
C LYS A 219 -9.65 -14.89 -22.41
N TRP A 220 -9.01 -15.97 -22.84
CA TRP A 220 -8.46 -17.00 -21.95
C TRP A 220 -7.39 -16.51 -20.96
N SER A 221 -6.71 -15.40 -21.25
CA SER A 221 -5.62 -14.85 -20.42
C SER A 221 -6.12 -14.07 -19.20
N ARG A 222 -7.37 -13.60 -19.22
CA ARG A 222 -8.04 -12.90 -18.11
C ARG A 222 -9.21 -13.73 -17.56
N ASP A 223 -8.90 -14.97 -17.20
CA ASP A 223 -9.86 -15.94 -16.67
C ASP A 223 -9.58 -16.22 -15.18
N VAL A 224 -10.59 -15.98 -14.33
CA VAL A 224 -10.48 -16.11 -12.87
C VAL A 224 -10.27 -17.57 -12.44
N THR A 225 -10.87 -18.54 -13.13
CA THR A 225 -10.71 -19.98 -12.81
C THR A 225 -9.29 -20.45 -13.15
N ARG A 226 -8.75 -20.00 -14.29
CA ARG A 226 -7.39 -20.30 -14.74
C ARG A 226 -6.34 -19.65 -13.84
N LEU A 227 -6.57 -18.41 -13.38
CA LEU A 227 -5.74 -17.76 -12.36
C LEU A 227 -5.81 -18.54 -11.03
N HIS A 228 -7.01 -18.90 -10.58
CA HIS A 228 -7.23 -19.60 -9.33
C HIS A 228 -6.53 -20.96 -9.27
N PHE A 229 -6.65 -21.79 -10.31
CA PHE A 229 -5.93 -23.08 -10.39
C PHE A 229 -4.40 -22.90 -10.31
N GLN A 230 -3.84 -21.89 -10.98
CA GLN A 230 -2.40 -21.64 -10.98
C GLN A 230 -1.91 -21.12 -9.62
N LEU A 231 -2.68 -20.24 -8.95
CA LEU A 231 -2.37 -19.79 -7.59
C LEU A 231 -2.54 -20.91 -6.56
N ALA A 232 -3.54 -21.78 -6.70
CA ALA A 232 -3.70 -22.97 -5.86
C ALA A 232 -2.51 -23.93 -6.01
N ALA A 233 -2.04 -24.15 -7.24
CA ALA A 233 -0.86 -24.95 -7.52
C ALA A 233 0.42 -24.31 -6.95
N ALA A 234 0.59 -23.00 -7.12
CA ALA A 234 1.72 -22.26 -6.57
C ALA A 234 1.76 -22.31 -5.03
N ARG A 235 0.61 -22.10 -4.37
CA ARG A 235 0.45 -22.22 -2.91
C ARG A 235 0.78 -23.62 -2.41
N LEU A 236 0.32 -24.67 -3.09
CA LEU A 236 0.61 -26.06 -2.71
C LEU A 236 2.10 -26.40 -2.86
N ALA A 237 2.72 -26.07 -4.00
CA ALA A 237 4.15 -26.29 -4.21
C ALA A 237 5.02 -25.51 -3.19
N ALA A 238 4.69 -24.24 -2.94
CA ALA A 238 5.36 -23.40 -1.94
C ALA A 238 5.23 -23.92 -0.50
N SER A 239 4.17 -24.68 -0.19
CA SER A 239 3.96 -25.26 1.14
C SER A 239 4.95 -26.38 1.50
N ALA A 240 5.60 -27.00 0.50
CA ALA A 240 6.61 -28.02 0.72
C ALA A 240 7.81 -27.44 1.48
N LYS A 241 8.35 -28.20 2.45
CA LYS A 241 9.52 -27.79 3.22
C LYS A 241 10.77 -28.00 2.35
N GLY A 242 11.58 -26.97 2.18
CA GLY A 242 12.63 -26.86 1.14
C GLY A 242 13.85 -27.77 1.28
N LEU A 243 13.64 -29.06 1.51
CA LEU A 243 14.65 -30.13 1.48
C LEU A 243 14.54 -31.00 0.22
N HIS A 244 13.56 -30.73 -0.65
CA HIS A 244 13.32 -31.42 -1.92
C HIS A 244 12.74 -30.46 -2.96
N PRO A 245 12.94 -30.72 -4.27
CA PRO A 245 12.17 -30.06 -5.32
C PRO A 245 10.69 -30.48 -5.27
N VAL A 246 9.83 -29.68 -5.90
CA VAL A 246 8.46 -30.05 -6.27
C VAL A 246 8.28 -29.69 -7.73
N HIS A 247 7.72 -30.61 -8.50
CA HIS A 247 7.47 -30.43 -9.93
C HIS A 247 6.01 -30.04 -10.15
N VAL A 248 5.76 -29.12 -11.07
CA VAL A 248 4.41 -28.69 -11.45
C VAL A 248 4.23 -28.90 -12.95
N LEU A 249 3.29 -29.74 -13.33
CA LEU A 249 2.95 -30.04 -14.72
C LEU A 249 1.58 -29.44 -15.05
N PHE A 250 1.55 -28.49 -16.00
CA PHE A 250 0.30 -27.98 -16.56
C PHE A 250 -0.03 -28.69 -17.87
N VAL A 251 -1.26 -29.18 -18.00
CA VAL A 251 -1.79 -29.79 -19.23
C VAL A 251 -2.81 -28.83 -19.84
N THR A 252 -2.39 -28.07 -20.86
CA THR A 252 -3.16 -26.97 -21.46
C THR A 252 -2.53 -26.41 -22.76
N ASP A 253 -3.37 -26.03 -23.74
CA ASP A 253 -2.91 -25.44 -25.02
C ASP A 253 -2.55 -23.95 -24.94
N CYS A 254 -2.87 -23.31 -23.82
CA CYS A 254 -2.60 -21.91 -23.51
C CYS A 254 -1.40 -21.85 -22.55
N PHE A 255 -0.46 -20.91 -22.71
CA PHE A 255 0.70 -20.85 -21.81
C PHE A 255 0.31 -20.52 -20.34
N PRO A 256 0.94 -21.16 -19.34
CA PRO A 256 0.83 -20.74 -17.94
C PRO A 256 1.36 -19.32 -17.71
N LEU A 257 0.92 -18.65 -16.64
CA LEU A 257 1.26 -17.26 -16.30
C LEU A 257 2.78 -17.05 -16.27
N PRO A 258 3.38 -16.33 -17.26
CA PRO A 258 4.84 -16.39 -17.50
C PRO A 258 5.71 -15.83 -16.37
N ASN A 259 5.12 -15.02 -15.49
CA ASN A 259 5.79 -14.41 -14.35
C ASN A 259 5.50 -15.10 -13.01
N LEU A 260 4.51 -16.00 -12.95
CA LEU A 260 4.27 -16.90 -11.80
C LEU A 260 5.05 -18.22 -11.95
N PHE A 261 4.97 -18.85 -13.12
CA PHE A 261 5.71 -20.05 -13.49
C PHE A 261 6.70 -19.70 -14.59
N THR A 262 7.92 -19.32 -14.18
CA THR A 262 8.80 -18.60 -15.09
C THR A 262 9.50 -19.51 -16.09
N CYS A 263 9.89 -18.91 -17.22
CA CYS A 263 10.74 -19.55 -18.23
C CYS A 263 12.11 -20.03 -17.69
N LYS A 264 12.54 -19.56 -16.50
CA LYS A 264 13.76 -20.04 -15.81
C LYS A 264 13.51 -21.32 -14.98
N ASP A 265 12.24 -21.61 -14.68
CA ASP A 265 11.79 -22.79 -13.94
C ASP A 265 11.29 -23.92 -14.87
N LEU A 266 11.15 -23.67 -16.18
CA LEU A 266 10.64 -24.63 -17.17
C LEU A 266 11.69 -25.71 -17.49
N VAL A 267 11.35 -26.98 -17.23
CA VAL A 267 12.20 -28.15 -17.50
C VAL A 267 11.98 -28.69 -18.91
N ALA A 268 10.70 -28.84 -19.30
CA ALA A 268 10.31 -29.43 -20.57
C ALA A 268 8.92 -28.94 -20.99
N ARG A 269 8.70 -28.89 -22.31
CA ARG A 269 7.39 -28.67 -22.92
C ARG A 269 7.25 -29.57 -24.13
N GLU A 270 6.13 -30.28 -24.24
CA GLU A 270 5.76 -31.01 -25.45
C GLU A 270 4.27 -30.85 -25.71
N GLY A 271 3.91 -30.25 -26.85
CA GLY A 271 2.53 -29.90 -27.19
C GLY A 271 1.84 -29.08 -26.10
N SER A 272 0.88 -29.71 -25.41
CA SER A 272 0.08 -29.12 -24.32
C SER A 272 0.60 -29.45 -22.91
N ALA A 273 1.65 -30.26 -22.78
CA ALA A 273 2.29 -30.57 -21.49
C ALA A 273 3.43 -29.58 -21.19
N TRP A 274 3.36 -28.88 -20.05
CA TRP A 274 4.35 -27.89 -19.60
C TRP A 274 4.86 -28.23 -18.19
N LEU A 275 6.13 -28.61 -18.05
CA LEU A 275 6.71 -29.08 -16.79
C LEU A 275 7.69 -28.08 -16.20
N TYR A 276 7.48 -27.69 -14.94
CA TYR A 276 8.29 -26.74 -14.20
C TYR A 276 8.85 -27.32 -12.89
N THR A 277 10.03 -26.87 -12.48
CA THR A 277 10.60 -27.07 -11.15
C THR A 277 10.75 -25.69 -10.47
N PRO A 278 9.66 -25.08 -9.99
CA PRO A 278 9.68 -23.70 -9.51
C PRO A 278 10.58 -23.49 -8.30
N ASN A 279 11.32 -22.39 -8.30
CA ASN A 279 12.09 -21.96 -7.14
C ASN A 279 11.15 -21.64 -5.95
N LEU A 280 11.08 -22.55 -4.98
CA LEU A 280 10.15 -22.46 -3.85
C LEU A 280 10.37 -21.24 -2.92
N HIS A 281 11.51 -20.55 -2.99
CA HIS A 281 11.72 -19.29 -2.27
C HIS A 281 10.98 -18.15 -2.99
N ARG A 282 11.32 -17.94 -4.27
CA ARG A 282 10.69 -16.94 -5.14
C ARG A 282 9.18 -17.14 -5.24
N LEU A 283 8.72 -18.39 -5.26
CA LEU A 283 7.30 -18.72 -5.27
C LEU A 283 6.60 -18.30 -3.96
N ARG A 284 7.24 -18.47 -2.79
CA ARG A 284 6.73 -17.99 -1.50
C ARG A 284 6.69 -16.47 -1.41
N GLU A 285 7.64 -15.79 -2.03
CA GLU A 285 7.67 -14.32 -2.11
C GLU A 285 6.51 -13.82 -3.00
N LYS A 286 6.34 -14.42 -4.19
CA LYS A 286 5.26 -14.06 -5.13
C LYS A 286 3.85 -14.30 -4.58
N ILE A 287 3.58 -15.40 -3.85
CA ILE A 287 2.25 -15.69 -3.27
C ILE A 287 1.94 -14.91 -1.97
N ARG A 288 2.87 -14.11 -1.44
CA ARG A 288 2.62 -13.19 -0.31
C ARG A 288 2.05 -11.85 -0.74
N LEU A 289 2.21 -11.49 -2.01
CA LEU A 289 1.64 -10.27 -2.58
C LEU A 289 0.12 -10.46 -2.85
N PRO A 290 -0.64 -9.36 -3.01
CA PRO A 290 -2.05 -9.42 -3.35
C PRO A 290 -2.34 -10.25 -4.60
N VAL A 291 -3.55 -10.82 -4.65
CA VAL A 291 -3.99 -11.73 -5.73
C VAL A 291 -4.07 -11.03 -7.10
N GLY A 292 -4.30 -9.71 -7.11
CA GLY A 292 -4.31 -8.86 -8.30
C GLY A 292 -4.12 -7.38 -7.94
N SER A 293 -4.45 -6.47 -8.84
CA SER A 293 -4.24 -5.02 -8.68
C SER A 293 -5.32 -4.30 -7.85
N CYS A 294 -6.09 -5.04 -7.05
CA CYS A 294 -7.11 -4.56 -6.11
C CYS A 294 -6.52 -3.99 -4.80
N GLU A 295 -5.22 -4.15 -4.58
CA GLU A 295 -4.50 -3.70 -3.38
C GLU A 295 -3.08 -3.25 -3.79
N LEU A 296 -2.49 -2.31 -3.04
CA LEU A 296 -1.13 -1.85 -3.29
C LEU A 296 -0.11 -2.90 -2.84
N SER A 297 0.71 -3.36 -3.77
CA SER A 297 1.81 -4.31 -3.50
C SER A 297 3.06 -3.65 -2.91
N VAL A 298 3.08 -2.32 -2.78
CA VAL A 298 4.11 -1.50 -2.10
C VAL A 298 3.41 -0.35 -1.37
N PRO A 299 3.69 -0.09 -0.08
CA PRO A 299 3.10 1.04 0.64
C PRO A 299 3.56 2.39 0.07
N LEU A 300 2.70 3.41 0.15
CA LEU A 300 2.96 4.77 -0.33
C LEU A 300 4.27 5.39 0.19
N GLN A 301 4.61 5.10 1.44
CA GLN A 301 5.87 5.49 2.06
C GLN A 301 6.79 4.27 2.18
N ALA A 302 7.70 4.12 1.22
CA ALA A 302 8.74 3.09 1.29
C ALA A 302 9.60 3.30 2.55
N LYS A 303 9.63 2.30 3.45
CA LYS A 303 10.44 2.35 4.67
C LYS A 303 11.93 2.43 4.31
N GLY A 304 12.65 3.37 4.91
CA GLY A 304 14.00 3.78 4.48
C GLY A 304 15.15 2.83 4.86
N SER A 305 15.05 1.53 4.58
CA SER A 305 16.20 0.60 4.60
C SER A 305 15.91 -0.68 3.80
N PHE A 306 16.53 -0.80 2.62
CA PHE A 306 16.51 -2.00 1.78
C PHE A 306 17.93 -2.29 1.26
N TYR A 307 18.78 -2.78 2.16
CA TYR A 307 20.07 -3.38 1.80
C TYR A 307 19.93 -4.90 1.82
N SER A 308 19.69 -5.50 0.65
CA SER A 308 19.88 -6.94 0.48
C SER A 308 21.34 -7.31 0.70
N GLU A 309 21.59 -8.36 1.48
CA GLU A 309 22.95 -8.86 1.79
C GLU A 309 23.70 -9.42 0.57
N ARG A 310 23.07 -9.45 -0.60
CA ARG A 310 23.61 -10.02 -1.85
C ARG A 310 23.85 -8.95 -2.90
N ALA A 311 25.00 -9.07 -3.57
CA ALA A 311 25.33 -8.28 -4.74
C ALA A 311 24.51 -8.73 -5.96
N HIS A 312 23.25 -8.29 -6.03
CA HIS A 312 22.38 -8.46 -7.18
C HIS A 312 22.80 -7.55 -8.35
N ARG A 313 22.73 -8.07 -9.59
CA ARG A 313 23.06 -7.31 -10.80
C ARG A 313 21.81 -6.57 -11.26
N GLU A 314 21.76 -5.26 -11.03
CA GLU A 314 20.55 -4.45 -11.15
C GLU A 314 20.80 -3.17 -11.96
N ALA A 315 19.88 -2.86 -12.86
CA ALA A 315 19.95 -1.67 -13.71
C ALA A 315 18.60 -0.99 -13.93
N TYR A 316 18.64 0.32 -14.12
CA TYR A 316 17.58 1.05 -14.82
C TYR A 316 17.78 0.84 -16.33
N ALA A 317 16.72 0.46 -17.03
CA ALA A 317 16.75 0.20 -18.47
C ALA A 317 15.86 1.19 -19.22
N THR A 318 16.32 1.69 -20.38
CA THR A 318 15.48 2.46 -21.31
C THR A 318 15.80 2.11 -22.77
N ILE A 319 14.97 2.54 -23.72
CA ILE A 319 15.07 2.17 -25.15
C ILE A 319 14.82 3.37 -26.07
N LEU A 320 15.66 3.54 -27.11
CA LEU A 320 15.59 4.66 -28.04
C LEU A 320 15.60 4.23 -29.52
N HIS A 321 14.60 4.74 -30.26
CA HIS A 321 14.49 4.59 -31.73
C HIS A 321 14.57 5.92 -32.50
N SER A 322 14.60 7.05 -31.79
CA SER A 322 14.49 8.40 -32.37
C SER A 322 15.45 9.37 -31.68
N ALA A 323 16.69 9.44 -32.17
CA ALA A 323 17.77 10.23 -31.58
C ALA A 323 17.35 11.69 -31.28
N HIS A 324 16.75 12.35 -32.26
CA HIS A 324 16.39 13.77 -32.21
C HIS A 324 15.12 14.07 -31.38
N VAL A 325 14.42 13.03 -30.90
CA VAL A 325 13.20 13.18 -30.09
C VAL A 325 13.48 12.86 -28.62
N TYR A 326 14.32 11.86 -28.31
CA TYR A 326 14.42 11.33 -26.94
C TYR A 326 15.83 11.27 -26.31
N VAL A 327 16.93 11.59 -27.02
CA VAL A 327 18.29 11.55 -26.42
C VAL A 327 18.44 12.56 -25.28
N CYS A 328 17.91 13.78 -25.44
CA CYS A 328 17.88 14.77 -24.34
C CYS A 328 17.06 14.28 -23.13
N GLY A 329 15.93 13.61 -23.38
CA GLY A 329 15.10 12.97 -22.35
C GLY A 329 15.89 11.93 -21.57
N ALA A 330 16.49 10.95 -22.26
CA ALA A 330 17.30 9.90 -21.65
C ALA A 330 18.53 10.44 -20.87
N ILE A 331 19.21 11.47 -21.39
CA ILE A 331 20.32 12.14 -20.67
C ILE A 331 19.82 12.77 -19.36
N THR A 332 18.66 13.45 -19.40
CA THR A 332 18.06 14.09 -18.21
C THR A 332 17.48 13.05 -17.24
N ALA A 333 16.97 11.93 -17.75
CA ALA A 333 16.52 10.79 -16.94
C ALA A 333 17.69 10.17 -16.15
N ALA A 334 18.84 9.93 -16.79
CA ALA A 334 20.06 9.48 -16.11
C ALA A 334 20.53 10.47 -15.03
N GLN A 335 20.55 11.77 -15.33
CA GLN A 335 20.83 12.80 -14.33
C GLN A 335 19.86 12.70 -13.15
N SER A 336 18.56 12.53 -13.42
CA SER A 336 17.51 12.44 -12.39
C SER A 336 17.67 11.22 -11.47
N ILE A 337 18.04 10.05 -12.02
CA ILE A 337 18.35 8.83 -11.25
C ILE A 337 19.57 9.05 -10.35
N ARG A 338 20.64 9.69 -10.85
CA ARG A 338 21.84 9.98 -10.06
C ARG A 338 21.59 11.06 -9.00
N MET A 339 20.81 12.08 -9.30
CA MET A 339 20.40 13.11 -8.34
C MET A 339 19.47 12.58 -7.25
N SER A 340 18.72 11.50 -7.50
CA SER A 340 17.92 10.82 -6.47
C SER A 340 18.75 9.88 -5.57
N GLY A 341 20.05 9.74 -5.84
CA GLY A 341 21.01 8.98 -5.03
C GLY A 341 21.22 7.52 -5.44
N SER A 342 20.61 7.05 -6.53
CA SER A 342 20.77 5.66 -6.97
C SER A 342 22.18 5.39 -7.51
N THR A 343 22.78 4.27 -7.06
CA THR A 343 24.09 3.77 -7.48
C THR A 343 24.02 2.67 -8.55
N ARG A 344 22.82 2.20 -8.89
CA ARG A 344 22.58 1.06 -9.80
C ARG A 344 23.06 1.33 -11.23
N ASP A 345 23.18 0.30 -12.05
CA ASP A 345 23.60 0.49 -13.44
C ASP A 345 22.54 1.24 -14.27
N LEU A 346 22.99 1.93 -15.32
CA LEU A 346 22.11 2.58 -16.31
C LEU A 346 22.35 1.89 -17.64
N VAL A 347 21.32 1.30 -18.24
CA VAL A 347 21.39 0.51 -19.47
C VAL A 347 20.46 1.11 -20.52
N ILE A 348 20.99 1.38 -21.73
CA ILE A 348 20.18 1.92 -22.83
C ILE A 348 20.26 1.04 -24.07
N LEU A 349 19.09 0.63 -24.56
CA LEU A 349 18.92 -0.11 -25.79
C LEU A 349 18.79 0.89 -26.95
N VAL A 350 19.64 0.77 -27.95
CA VAL A 350 19.65 1.66 -29.12
C VAL A 350 19.81 0.85 -30.40
N ASP A 351 19.24 1.34 -31.50
CA ASP A 351 19.54 0.83 -32.83
C ASP A 351 20.51 1.75 -33.60
N ASP A 352 20.85 1.36 -34.83
CA ASP A 352 21.88 2.01 -35.64
C ASP A 352 21.46 3.39 -36.19
N SER A 353 20.20 3.82 -36.00
CA SER A 353 19.80 5.21 -36.25
C SER A 353 20.36 6.21 -35.21
N ILE A 354 20.78 5.74 -34.04
CA ILE A 354 21.37 6.58 -32.99
C ILE A 354 22.86 6.78 -33.31
N SER A 355 23.22 7.90 -33.94
CA SER A 355 24.60 8.17 -34.39
C SER A 355 25.61 8.31 -33.25
N ASP A 356 26.90 8.07 -33.54
CA ASP A 356 28.00 8.09 -32.56
C ASP A 356 28.09 9.37 -31.72
N TYR A 357 27.72 10.52 -32.31
CA TYR A 357 27.63 11.78 -31.58
C TYR A 357 26.64 11.71 -30.40
N HIS A 358 25.47 11.10 -30.62
CA HIS A 358 24.44 10.88 -29.60
C HIS A 358 24.83 9.75 -28.65
N ARG A 359 25.42 8.66 -29.16
CA ARG A 359 25.96 7.56 -28.33
C ARG A 359 27.00 8.08 -27.33
N GLY A 360 27.96 8.90 -27.76
CA GLY A 360 28.93 9.54 -26.87
C GLY A 360 28.30 10.50 -25.84
N GLY A 361 27.13 11.08 -26.13
CA GLY A 361 26.35 11.86 -25.17
C GLY A 361 25.67 11.00 -24.11
N LEU A 362 25.14 9.83 -24.52
CA LEU A 362 24.54 8.84 -23.63
C LEU A 362 25.59 8.18 -22.71
N GLU A 363 26.75 7.77 -23.26
CA GLU A 363 27.89 7.29 -22.47
C GLU A 363 28.33 8.34 -21.44
N ALA A 364 28.43 9.61 -21.83
CA ALA A 364 28.85 10.70 -20.95
C ALA A 364 27.80 11.07 -19.88
N ALA A 365 26.54 10.66 -20.04
CA ALA A 365 25.51 10.72 -19.01
C ALA A 365 25.48 9.47 -18.11
N GLY A 366 26.34 8.46 -18.38
CA GLY A 366 26.49 7.24 -17.60
C GLY A 366 25.73 6.02 -18.12
N TRP A 367 25.09 6.09 -19.30
CA TRP A 367 24.40 4.94 -19.89
C TRP A 367 25.38 3.93 -20.52
N LYS A 368 25.26 2.65 -20.15
CA LYS A 368 25.84 1.51 -20.86
C LYS A 368 25.00 1.22 -22.11
N ILE A 369 25.61 1.31 -23.28
CA ILE A 369 24.91 1.21 -24.57
C ILE A 369 24.88 -0.24 -25.06
N TYR A 370 23.67 -0.77 -25.26
CA TYR A 370 23.41 -2.06 -25.87
C TYR A 370 22.81 -1.84 -27.27
N THR A 371 23.54 -2.21 -28.33
CA THR A 371 23.02 -2.12 -29.70
C THR A 371 22.03 -3.26 -29.96
N ILE A 372 20.83 -2.95 -30.45
CA ILE A 372 19.77 -3.90 -30.74
C ILE A 372 19.26 -3.78 -32.19
N GLN A 373 18.84 -4.91 -32.75
CA GLN A 373 17.98 -4.90 -33.93
C GLN A 373 16.54 -4.61 -33.49
N ARG A 374 15.90 -3.62 -34.14
CA ARG A 374 14.48 -3.31 -33.91
C ARG A 374 13.59 -4.53 -34.15
N ILE A 375 12.46 -4.58 -33.47
CA ILE A 375 11.39 -5.55 -33.69
C ILE A 375 10.19 -4.76 -34.23
N ARG A 376 9.76 -5.10 -35.45
CA ARG A 376 8.56 -4.51 -36.05
C ARG A 376 7.32 -5.12 -35.41
N ASN A 377 6.31 -4.30 -35.09
CA ASN A 377 4.96 -4.81 -34.87
C ASN A 377 4.39 -5.32 -36.21
N PRO A 378 4.04 -6.62 -36.36
CA PRO A 378 3.49 -7.15 -37.61
C PRO A 378 2.11 -6.58 -37.96
N LYS A 379 1.35 -6.09 -36.95
CA LYS A 379 0.00 -5.52 -37.11
C LYS A 379 -0.01 -3.98 -37.23
N ALA A 380 1.15 -3.34 -37.34
CA ALA A 380 1.26 -1.89 -37.55
C ALA A 380 1.42 -1.52 -39.03
N GLU A 381 0.82 -0.41 -39.45
CA GLU A 381 1.03 0.20 -40.76
C GLU A 381 2.49 0.68 -40.93
N PRO A 382 3.03 0.75 -42.16
CA PRO A 382 4.35 1.33 -42.42
C PRO A 382 4.46 2.77 -41.90
N GLU A 383 5.62 3.12 -41.34
CA GLU A 383 5.94 4.47 -40.81
C GLU A 383 5.03 4.95 -39.65
N ALA A 384 4.11 4.12 -39.16
CA ALA A 384 3.26 4.44 -38.03
C ALA A 384 4.06 4.57 -36.73
N TYR A 385 3.62 5.43 -35.80
CA TYR A 385 4.35 5.74 -34.56
C TYR A 385 4.66 4.51 -33.70
N ASN A 386 3.82 3.48 -33.79
CA ASN A 386 3.88 2.21 -33.06
C ASN A 386 4.62 1.09 -33.83
N GLU A 387 5.12 1.34 -35.04
CA GLU A 387 5.72 0.32 -35.92
C GLU A 387 6.89 -0.42 -35.25
N TRP A 388 7.67 0.27 -34.42
CA TRP A 388 8.90 -0.26 -33.83
C TRP A 388 8.83 -0.50 -32.31
N ASN A 389 7.67 -0.24 -31.69
CA ASN A 389 7.48 -0.32 -30.24
C ASN A 389 7.76 -1.72 -29.66
N TYR A 390 7.50 -2.78 -30.41
CA TYR A 390 7.76 -4.16 -29.99
C TYR A 390 9.26 -4.44 -29.74
N SER A 391 10.16 -3.55 -30.14
CA SER A 391 11.57 -3.56 -29.73
C SER A 391 11.74 -3.55 -28.19
N LYS A 392 10.75 -3.07 -27.44
CA LYS A 392 10.70 -3.14 -25.96
C LYS A 392 10.81 -4.58 -25.43
N PHE A 393 10.48 -5.60 -26.23
CA PHE A 393 10.69 -7.02 -25.85
C PHE A 393 12.18 -7.36 -25.65
N ARG A 394 13.11 -6.60 -26.26
CA ARG A 394 14.56 -6.77 -26.09
C ARG A 394 15.02 -6.58 -24.64
N LEU A 395 14.22 -5.96 -23.76
CA LEU A 395 14.49 -5.85 -22.32
C LEU A 395 14.71 -7.23 -21.66
N TRP A 396 13.96 -8.26 -22.08
CA TRP A 396 14.15 -9.62 -21.59
C TRP A 396 15.46 -10.28 -22.07
N GLN A 397 16.20 -9.67 -23.00
CA GLN A 397 17.52 -10.15 -23.40
C GLN A 397 18.68 -9.57 -22.55
N LEU A 398 18.40 -8.68 -21.59
CA LEU A 398 19.38 -8.12 -20.64
C LEU A 398 19.81 -9.12 -19.54
N THR A 399 20.15 -10.36 -19.91
CA THR A 399 20.48 -11.45 -18.96
C THR A 399 21.81 -11.26 -18.20
N ASP A 400 22.54 -10.18 -18.49
CA ASP A 400 23.63 -9.64 -17.66
C ASP A 400 23.13 -9.11 -16.30
N TYR A 401 21.82 -8.89 -16.15
CA TYR A 401 21.16 -8.41 -14.94
C TYR A 401 20.15 -9.42 -14.43
N ASP A 402 20.01 -9.51 -13.11
CA ASP A 402 19.08 -10.41 -12.44
C ASP A 402 17.66 -9.83 -12.42
N LYS A 403 17.56 -8.50 -12.38
CA LYS A 403 16.33 -7.71 -12.42
C LYS A 403 16.63 -6.30 -12.98
N ILE A 404 15.66 -5.69 -13.65
CA ILE A 404 15.74 -4.32 -14.16
C ILE A 404 14.47 -3.52 -13.80
N ILE A 405 14.64 -2.21 -13.58
CA ILE A 405 13.52 -1.25 -13.61
C ILE A 405 13.55 -0.61 -14.99
N PHE A 406 12.57 -0.92 -15.83
CA PHE A 406 12.38 -0.21 -17.08
C PHE A 406 11.77 1.18 -16.83
N ILE A 407 12.28 2.20 -17.54
CA ILE A 407 11.69 3.53 -17.65
C ILE A 407 11.63 3.98 -19.13
N ASP A 408 10.49 4.52 -19.58
CA ASP A 408 10.42 5.29 -20.83
C ASP A 408 11.27 6.59 -20.73
N ALA A 409 11.77 7.08 -21.87
CA ALA A 409 12.77 8.16 -21.93
C ALA A 409 12.22 9.59 -21.68
N ASP A 410 10.95 9.70 -21.29
CA ASP A 410 10.22 10.94 -20.95
C ASP A 410 9.68 10.94 -19.52
N LEU A 411 10.25 10.09 -18.67
CA LEU A 411 10.11 10.13 -17.22
C LEU A 411 11.20 11.02 -16.58
N LEU A 412 10.90 11.51 -15.37
CA LEU A 412 11.84 12.26 -14.54
C LEU A 412 11.77 11.75 -13.09
N ILE A 413 12.87 11.19 -12.60
CA ILE A 413 12.97 10.63 -11.24
C ILE A 413 13.26 11.76 -10.25
N LEU A 414 12.37 11.96 -9.27
CA LEU A 414 12.48 13.00 -8.25
C LEU A 414 12.87 12.46 -6.86
N ARG A 415 12.67 11.17 -6.62
CA ARG A 415 13.05 10.44 -5.39
C ARG A 415 13.57 9.06 -5.77
N ASN A 416 14.42 8.47 -4.93
CA ASN A 416 14.96 7.12 -5.17
C ASN A 416 13.82 6.08 -5.28
N ILE A 417 13.88 5.18 -6.26
CA ILE A 417 12.95 4.04 -6.43
C ILE A 417 13.65 2.69 -6.44
N ASP A 418 14.88 2.59 -5.91
CA ASP A 418 15.66 1.35 -5.89
C ASP A 418 14.99 0.23 -5.06
N PHE A 419 14.07 0.56 -4.14
CA PHE A 419 13.27 -0.45 -3.43
C PHE A 419 12.37 -1.28 -4.37
N LEU A 420 12.08 -0.80 -5.59
CA LEU A 420 11.38 -1.59 -6.60
C LEU A 420 12.24 -2.74 -7.15
N PHE A 421 13.56 -2.75 -6.91
CA PHE A 421 14.40 -3.93 -7.19
C PHE A 421 14.12 -5.12 -6.24
N GLU A 422 13.32 -4.98 -5.18
CA GLU A 422 12.83 -6.15 -4.43
C GLU A 422 11.58 -6.77 -5.08
N MET A 423 10.77 -5.97 -5.79
CA MET A 423 9.49 -6.42 -6.37
C MET A 423 9.65 -7.42 -7.53
N PRO A 424 8.69 -8.34 -7.75
CA PRO A 424 8.75 -9.32 -8.84
C PRO A 424 8.26 -8.79 -10.19
N GLU A 425 8.58 -9.51 -11.27
CA GLU A 425 7.95 -9.33 -12.59
C GLU A 425 6.45 -9.73 -12.53
N ILE A 426 5.50 -9.03 -13.16
CA ILE A 426 5.52 -7.59 -13.52
C ILE A 426 4.98 -6.80 -12.33
N SER A 427 5.73 -5.79 -11.89
CA SER A 427 5.23 -4.76 -10.97
C SER A 427 5.19 -3.41 -11.70
N ALA A 428 4.02 -2.77 -11.72
CA ALA A 428 3.71 -1.60 -12.54
C ALA A 428 2.54 -0.80 -11.96
N ILE A 429 2.20 0.34 -12.58
CA ILE A 429 1.12 1.24 -12.14
C ILE A 429 -0.16 1.01 -12.94
N GLY A 430 -1.31 1.14 -12.29
CA GLY A 430 -2.62 1.03 -12.93
C GLY A 430 -2.83 2.07 -14.03
N ASN A 431 -3.46 1.63 -15.11
CA ASN A 431 -3.92 2.43 -16.24
C ASN A 431 -5.44 2.26 -16.35
N ASN A 432 -6.05 2.72 -17.45
CA ASN A 432 -7.46 2.49 -17.71
C ASN A 432 -7.84 1.01 -17.74
N ALA A 433 -9.05 0.68 -17.27
CA ALA A 433 -9.55 -0.68 -17.08
C ALA A 433 -8.57 -1.59 -16.29
N THR A 434 -8.56 -2.89 -16.56
CA THR A 434 -7.86 -3.93 -15.77
C THR A 434 -6.35 -4.04 -16.06
N LEU A 435 -5.73 -2.92 -16.44
CA LEU A 435 -4.50 -2.87 -17.24
C LEU A 435 -3.41 -2.03 -16.56
N PHE A 436 -2.14 -2.34 -16.82
CA PHE A 436 -0.99 -1.57 -16.34
C PHE A 436 -0.40 -0.62 -17.38
N ASN A 437 0.19 0.47 -16.90
CA ASN A 437 0.98 1.42 -17.69
C ASN A 437 2.42 0.89 -17.84
N SER A 438 2.91 0.79 -19.07
CA SER A 438 4.21 0.20 -19.38
C SER A 438 5.40 1.17 -19.30
N GLY A 439 5.18 2.40 -18.83
CA GLY A 439 6.22 3.42 -18.72
C GLY A 439 7.21 3.15 -17.58
N VAL A 440 6.75 2.56 -16.48
CA VAL A 440 7.60 2.06 -15.38
C VAL A 440 7.20 0.63 -15.09
N MET A 441 8.15 -0.30 -15.23
CA MET A 441 7.92 -1.74 -15.03
C MET A 441 9.13 -2.40 -14.38
N VAL A 442 8.89 -3.31 -13.43
CA VAL A 442 9.91 -4.22 -12.90
C VAL A 442 9.91 -5.52 -13.71
N VAL A 443 11.09 -5.93 -14.21
CA VAL A 443 11.27 -7.04 -15.17
C VAL A 443 12.43 -7.95 -14.70
N GLU A 444 12.33 -9.26 -14.93
CA GLU A 444 13.33 -10.29 -14.60
C GLU A 444 13.94 -10.92 -15.88
N PRO A 445 14.98 -10.33 -16.51
CA PRO A 445 15.45 -10.70 -17.86
C PRO A 445 15.67 -12.21 -18.09
N SER A 446 15.22 -12.69 -19.24
CA SER A 446 15.07 -14.11 -19.59
C SER A 446 14.94 -14.28 -21.11
N ASN A 447 15.96 -14.86 -21.77
CA ASN A 447 15.91 -15.12 -23.22
C ASN A 447 14.77 -16.08 -23.63
N CYS A 448 14.35 -16.99 -22.73
CA CYS A 448 13.16 -17.84 -22.95
C CYS A 448 11.87 -17.02 -22.88
N THR A 449 11.76 -16.03 -21.98
CA THR A 449 10.60 -15.12 -21.96
C THR A 449 10.59 -14.25 -23.21
N PHE A 450 11.76 -13.77 -23.68
CA PHE A 450 11.87 -13.10 -24.98
C PHE A 450 11.39 -13.99 -26.15
N GLN A 451 11.77 -15.28 -26.18
CA GLN A 451 11.26 -16.23 -27.16
C GLN A 451 9.74 -16.39 -27.07
N LEU A 452 9.17 -16.52 -25.87
CA LEU A 452 7.72 -16.57 -25.68
C LEU A 452 6.99 -15.34 -26.28
N LEU A 453 7.55 -14.13 -26.10
CA LEU A 453 7.01 -12.91 -26.70
C LEU A 453 7.11 -12.92 -28.24
N MET A 454 8.20 -13.46 -28.80
CA MET A 454 8.43 -13.53 -30.24
C MET A 454 7.61 -14.62 -30.95
N ASP A 455 7.42 -15.78 -30.32
CA ASP A 455 6.65 -16.90 -30.90
C ASP A 455 5.17 -16.53 -31.09
N HIS A 456 4.60 -15.80 -30.14
CA HIS A 456 3.19 -15.39 -30.15
C HIS A 456 2.94 -14.00 -30.79
N ILE A 457 3.98 -13.38 -31.39
CA ILE A 457 3.97 -11.99 -31.91
C ILE A 457 2.87 -11.72 -32.95
N ASN A 458 2.42 -12.77 -33.65
CA ASN A 458 1.37 -12.72 -34.65
C ASN A 458 0.00 -13.16 -34.10
N GLU A 459 -0.02 -14.12 -33.17
CA GLU A 459 -1.24 -14.67 -32.55
C GLU A 459 -1.89 -13.60 -31.66
N ILE A 460 -1.13 -13.02 -30.73
CA ILE A 460 -1.66 -12.07 -29.76
C ILE A 460 -1.91 -10.70 -30.41
N GLU A 461 -2.96 -10.01 -29.94
CA GLU A 461 -3.38 -8.72 -30.45
C GLU A 461 -3.30 -7.65 -29.38
N SER A 462 -2.49 -6.63 -29.64
CA SER A 462 -2.37 -5.48 -28.75
C SER A 462 -3.62 -4.61 -28.83
N TYR A 463 -4.33 -4.44 -27.70
CA TYR A 463 -5.60 -3.68 -27.64
C TYR A 463 -5.47 -2.22 -28.10
N ASN A 464 -4.26 -1.64 -28.12
CA ASN A 464 -3.97 -0.30 -28.61
C ASN A 464 -2.95 -0.27 -29.77
N GLY A 465 -2.58 -1.43 -30.32
CA GLY A 465 -1.53 -1.57 -31.33
C GLY A 465 -0.10 -1.25 -30.86
N GLY A 466 0.11 -0.95 -29.58
CA GLY A 466 1.42 -0.64 -28.99
C GLY A 466 2.04 -1.80 -28.20
N ASP A 467 3.26 -1.59 -27.72
CA ASP A 467 3.95 -2.49 -26.78
C ASP A 467 3.14 -2.71 -25.49
N GLN A 468 2.62 -1.64 -24.88
CA GLN A 468 1.80 -1.73 -23.67
C GLN A 468 0.64 -2.69 -23.82
N GLY A 469 -0.09 -2.61 -24.95
CA GLY A 469 -1.25 -3.47 -25.17
C GLY A 469 -0.87 -4.92 -25.37
N TYR A 470 0.26 -5.21 -26.03
CA TYR A 470 0.75 -6.57 -26.19
C TYR A 470 1.18 -7.18 -24.84
N LEU A 471 1.95 -6.42 -24.04
CA LEU A 471 2.41 -6.86 -22.73
C LEU A 471 1.25 -7.11 -21.76
N ASN A 472 0.18 -6.32 -21.82
CA ASN A 472 -1.03 -6.49 -21.01
C ASN A 472 -1.86 -7.74 -21.36
N GLU A 473 -1.73 -8.32 -22.57
CA GLU A 473 -2.40 -9.59 -22.91
C GLU A 473 -1.62 -10.82 -22.45
N ILE A 474 -0.30 -10.69 -22.22
CA ILE A 474 0.60 -11.78 -21.80
C ILE A 474 0.79 -11.79 -20.27
N PHE A 475 1.10 -10.64 -19.68
CA PHE A 475 1.34 -10.49 -18.25
C PHE A 475 0.07 -10.03 -17.52
N THR A 476 -1.00 -10.83 -17.64
CA THR A 476 -2.30 -10.48 -17.05
C THR A 476 -2.29 -10.51 -15.52
N TRP A 477 -1.42 -11.32 -14.91
CA TRP A 477 -1.16 -11.29 -13.47
C TRP A 477 -0.01 -10.31 -13.16
N TRP A 478 -0.34 -9.12 -12.64
CA TRP A 478 0.61 -8.05 -12.35
C TRP A 478 0.33 -7.40 -10.98
N HIS A 479 1.36 -6.78 -10.41
CA HIS A 479 1.33 -6.20 -9.06
C HIS A 479 1.28 -4.67 -9.13
N ARG A 480 0.30 -4.05 -8.45
CA ARG A 480 0.11 -2.59 -8.45
C ARG A 480 1.09 -1.92 -7.50
N ILE A 481 1.91 -1.01 -8.02
CA ILE A 481 2.69 -0.06 -7.20
C ILE A 481 1.99 1.32 -7.24
N PRO A 482 2.20 2.22 -6.25
CA PRO A 482 1.47 3.49 -6.17
C PRO A 482 1.77 4.46 -7.32
N LYS A 483 0.73 5.13 -7.85
CA LYS A 483 0.75 6.13 -8.94
C LYS A 483 1.85 7.19 -8.85
N HIS A 484 2.32 7.52 -7.64
CA HIS A 484 3.43 8.45 -7.41
C HIS A 484 4.76 8.01 -8.04
N MET A 485 4.89 6.74 -8.48
CA MET A 485 6.08 6.18 -9.13
C MET A 485 6.01 6.18 -10.67
N ASN A 486 4.94 6.73 -11.28
CA ASN A 486 4.78 6.97 -12.73
C ASN A 486 3.64 8.00 -12.93
N PHE A 487 3.77 9.19 -12.33
CA PHE A 487 2.64 10.12 -12.24
C PHE A 487 2.49 10.94 -13.52
N LEU A 488 1.39 10.70 -14.25
CA LEU A 488 1.15 11.27 -15.57
C LEU A 488 0.94 12.80 -15.52
N LYS A 489 1.67 13.55 -16.37
CA LYS A 489 1.44 14.98 -16.64
C LYS A 489 0.16 15.15 -17.47
N HIS A 490 -1.01 15.01 -16.85
CA HIS A 490 -2.32 15.08 -17.50
C HIS A 490 -3.42 15.61 -16.56
N PHE A 491 -4.38 16.35 -17.12
CA PHE A 491 -5.53 16.94 -16.45
C PHE A 491 -6.79 16.62 -17.28
N TRP A 492 -7.58 15.64 -16.83
CA TRP A 492 -8.70 15.12 -17.60
C TRP A 492 -9.77 16.18 -17.89
N GLU A 493 -10.48 16.05 -19.01
CA GLU A 493 -11.74 16.75 -19.20
C GLU A 493 -12.72 16.30 -18.10
N GLY A 494 -13.19 17.25 -17.29
CA GLY A 494 -13.96 16.96 -16.07
C GLY A 494 -13.17 16.87 -14.75
N ASP A 495 -11.83 16.91 -14.74
CA ASP A 495 -11.07 17.07 -13.49
C ASP A 495 -11.45 18.40 -12.81
N GLU A 496 -11.89 18.32 -11.55
CA GLU A 496 -12.29 19.47 -10.72
C GLU A 496 -11.14 20.46 -10.46
N VAL A 497 -11.47 21.70 -10.09
CA VAL A 497 -10.49 22.78 -9.90
C VAL A 497 -9.49 22.42 -8.80
N GLU A 498 -10.00 21.86 -7.72
CA GLU A 498 -9.30 21.34 -6.56
C GLU A 498 -8.30 20.27 -6.99
N LYS A 499 -8.73 19.32 -7.83
CA LYS A 499 -7.90 18.22 -8.39
C LYS A 499 -6.82 18.73 -9.36
N LYS A 500 -7.11 19.79 -10.14
CA LYS A 500 -6.13 20.47 -11.00
C LYS A 500 -5.09 21.25 -10.19
N GLN A 501 -5.50 21.94 -9.11
CA GLN A 501 -4.59 22.59 -8.17
C GLN A 501 -3.76 21.59 -7.36
N MET A 502 -4.36 20.47 -6.96
CA MET A 502 -3.73 19.32 -6.29
C MET A 502 -2.59 18.76 -7.15
N LYS A 503 -2.86 18.35 -8.41
CA LYS A 503 -1.82 17.92 -9.37
C LYS A 503 -0.71 18.98 -9.56
N THR A 504 -1.09 20.24 -9.73
CA THR A 504 -0.15 21.37 -9.89
C THR A 504 0.78 21.54 -8.68
N ARG A 505 0.28 21.32 -7.45
CA ARG A 505 1.11 21.31 -6.23
C ARG A 505 2.12 20.15 -6.24
N LEU A 506 1.71 18.92 -6.61
CA LEU A 506 2.62 17.78 -6.69
C LEU A 506 3.77 17.99 -7.69
N PHE A 507 3.48 18.50 -8.89
CA PHE A 507 4.52 18.80 -9.90
C PHE A 507 5.53 19.86 -9.47
N GLY A 508 5.18 20.71 -8.49
CA GLY A 508 5.99 21.82 -8.01
C GLY A 508 6.68 21.60 -6.67
N ALA A 509 6.34 20.53 -5.95
CA ALA A 509 6.70 20.31 -4.54
C ALA A 509 8.21 20.33 -4.27
N HIS A 510 8.59 20.89 -3.11
CA HIS A 510 9.94 20.85 -2.59
C HIS A 510 9.93 20.74 -1.05
N PRO A 511 10.44 19.65 -0.43
CA PRO A 511 11.00 18.46 -1.09
C PRO A 511 9.97 17.76 -1.99
N PRO A 512 10.41 17.00 -3.01
CA PRO A 512 9.49 16.31 -3.91
C PRO A 512 8.64 15.28 -3.16
N ILE A 513 7.33 15.25 -3.45
CA ILE A 513 6.40 14.24 -2.93
C ILE A 513 6.33 13.05 -3.90
N LEU A 514 6.11 13.35 -5.19
CA LEU A 514 6.18 12.37 -6.28
C LEU A 514 7.56 11.70 -6.33
N TYR A 515 7.57 10.40 -6.65
CA TYR A 515 8.80 9.70 -7.00
C TYR A 515 9.17 9.91 -8.48
N VAL A 516 8.18 9.93 -9.39
CA VAL A 516 8.39 10.07 -10.83
C VAL A 516 7.29 10.89 -11.50
N ILE A 517 7.65 11.78 -12.44
CA ILE A 517 6.72 12.45 -13.36
C ILE A 517 6.88 11.87 -14.78
N HIS A 518 5.78 11.54 -15.45
CA HIS A 518 5.74 11.11 -16.85
C HIS A 518 5.23 12.24 -17.76
N TYR A 519 6.06 12.71 -18.69
CA TYR A 519 5.75 13.88 -19.51
C TYR A 519 4.96 13.53 -20.78
N LEU A 520 3.63 13.45 -20.66
CA LEU A 520 2.71 13.33 -21.79
C LEU A 520 2.61 14.64 -22.60
N GLY A 521 2.04 14.54 -23.82
CA GLY A 521 2.02 15.62 -24.81
C GLY A 521 3.41 15.92 -25.41
N ASN A 522 3.62 17.16 -25.85
CA ASN A 522 4.93 17.68 -26.23
C ASN A 522 5.89 17.65 -25.02
N LYS A 523 7.08 17.10 -25.23
CA LYS A 523 8.08 16.88 -24.18
C LYS A 523 8.81 18.19 -23.81
N PRO A 524 9.20 18.43 -22.54
CA PRO A 524 9.75 19.72 -22.09
C PRO A 524 10.91 20.26 -22.92
N TRP A 525 11.81 19.40 -23.37
CA TRP A 525 12.96 19.78 -24.18
C TRP A 525 12.63 20.13 -25.63
N LEU A 526 11.49 19.67 -26.15
CA LEU A 526 10.97 20.00 -27.49
C LEU A 526 10.23 21.35 -27.50
N CYS A 527 9.76 21.82 -26.33
CA CYS A 527 9.21 23.15 -26.11
C CYS A 527 10.32 24.21 -25.91
N PHE A 528 9.98 25.50 -25.97
CA PHE A 528 10.85 26.57 -25.45
C PHE A 528 10.88 26.56 -23.90
N ARG A 529 11.93 27.11 -23.31
CA ARG A 529 12.11 27.18 -21.85
C ARG A 529 11.14 28.12 -21.11
N ASP A 530 10.49 29.03 -21.80
CA ASP A 530 9.72 30.12 -21.18
C ASP A 530 8.36 29.68 -20.59
N TYR A 531 7.69 28.68 -21.19
CA TYR A 531 6.40 28.11 -20.76
C TYR A 531 6.18 26.73 -21.42
N ASP A 532 5.21 25.93 -20.96
CA ASP A 532 4.90 24.63 -21.56
C ASP A 532 4.20 24.80 -22.92
N CYS A 533 4.86 24.43 -24.03
CA CYS A 533 4.32 24.65 -25.37
C CYS A 533 3.05 23.85 -25.70
N ASN A 534 2.66 22.89 -24.85
CA ASN A 534 1.36 22.23 -24.94
C ASN A 534 0.18 23.21 -24.88
N TRP A 535 0.31 24.38 -24.22
CA TRP A 535 -0.73 25.43 -24.23
C TRP A 535 -1.07 25.95 -25.62
N ASN A 536 -0.12 25.93 -26.57
CA ASN A 536 -0.31 26.46 -27.92
C ASN A 536 -1.16 25.56 -28.83
N VAL A 537 -1.52 24.34 -28.41
CA VAL A 537 -2.17 23.34 -29.25
C VAL A 537 -3.40 22.78 -28.55
N ASP A 538 -4.59 23.06 -29.09
CA ASP A 538 -5.92 22.69 -28.57
C ASP A 538 -5.96 21.28 -27.94
N ILE A 539 -5.65 20.25 -28.75
CA ILE A 539 -5.68 18.84 -28.38
C ILE A 539 -4.56 18.39 -27.41
N LEU A 540 -3.67 19.30 -27.00
CA LEU A 540 -2.59 19.03 -26.04
C LEU A 540 -2.72 19.84 -24.75
N GLN A 541 -3.71 20.73 -24.62
CA GLN A 541 -3.88 21.55 -23.41
C GLN A 541 -4.14 20.70 -22.15
N GLU A 542 -4.74 19.51 -22.31
CA GLU A 542 -4.90 18.54 -21.23
C GLU A 542 -3.58 18.02 -20.64
N PHE A 543 -2.46 18.16 -21.35
CA PHE A 543 -1.12 17.83 -20.85
C PHE A 543 -0.35 19.05 -20.32
N ALA A 544 -0.84 20.27 -20.50
CA ALA A 544 -0.02 21.48 -20.28
C ALA A 544 0.22 21.79 -18.79
N SER A 545 1.48 21.98 -18.39
CA SER A 545 1.83 22.47 -17.05
C SER A 545 3.19 23.17 -17.00
N ASP A 546 3.17 24.49 -16.90
CA ASP A 546 4.35 25.32 -16.65
C ASP A 546 5.12 24.91 -15.37
N VAL A 547 4.42 24.37 -14.37
CA VAL A 547 5.03 23.89 -13.12
C VAL A 547 5.82 22.60 -13.36
N ALA A 548 5.22 21.62 -14.05
CA ALA A 548 5.93 20.38 -14.40
C ALA A 548 7.10 20.66 -15.36
N HIS A 549 6.88 21.52 -16.36
CA HIS A 549 7.89 21.97 -17.32
C HIS A 549 9.08 22.63 -16.60
N LYS A 550 8.81 23.58 -15.69
CA LYS A 550 9.84 24.21 -14.86
C LYS A 550 10.58 23.20 -13.97
N THR A 551 9.89 22.20 -13.42
CA THR A 551 10.53 21.13 -12.63
C THR A 551 11.47 20.26 -13.49
N TRP A 552 11.14 19.99 -14.75
CA TRP A 552 12.08 19.33 -15.68
C TRP A 552 13.33 20.18 -15.93
N TRP A 553 13.16 21.49 -16.18
CA TRP A 553 14.28 22.40 -16.42
C TRP A 553 15.22 22.57 -15.21
N LYS A 554 14.74 22.40 -13.95
CA LYS A 554 15.62 22.34 -12.76
C LYS A 554 16.66 21.22 -12.87
N VAL A 555 16.26 20.05 -13.36
CA VAL A 555 17.17 18.88 -13.47
C VAL A 555 18.12 19.06 -14.65
N HIS A 556 17.62 19.56 -15.78
CA HIS A 556 18.46 19.93 -16.92
C HIS A 556 19.58 20.91 -16.52
N ASP A 557 19.25 21.94 -15.74
CA ASP A 557 20.20 22.99 -15.35
C ASP A 557 21.26 22.51 -14.34
N ALA A 558 21.00 21.38 -13.67
CA ALA A 558 21.98 20.67 -12.84
C ALA A 558 22.90 19.74 -13.65
N MET A 559 22.64 19.51 -14.95
CA MET A 559 23.53 18.73 -15.82
C MET A 559 24.77 19.53 -16.22
N PRO A 560 25.94 18.87 -16.37
CA PRO A 560 27.11 19.46 -17.01
C PRO A 560 26.81 20.11 -18.38
N GLU A 561 27.39 21.27 -18.66
CA GLU A 561 27.13 22.04 -19.90
C GLU A 561 27.40 21.23 -21.19
N ASN A 562 28.38 20.32 -21.15
CA ASN A 562 28.69 19.42 -22.25
C ASN A 562 27.61 18.37 -22.54
N LEU A 563 26.65 18.17 -21.63
CA LEU A 563 25.44 17.36 -21.82
C LEU A 563 24.24 18.22 -22.22
N GLN A 564 24.09 19.43 -21.68
CA GLN A 564 23.00 20.36 -22.04
C GLN A 564 22.94 20.66 -23.56
N LYS A 565 24.08 20.61 -24.27
CA LYS A 565 24.14 20.77 -25.74
C LYS A 565 23.33 19.72 -26.54
N TYR A 566 23.01 18.57 -25.95
CA TYR A 566 22.16 17.55 -26.58
C TYR A 566 20.66 17.89 -26.54
N CYS A 567 20.29 18.98 -25.83
CA CYS A 567 18.93 19.50 -25.70
C CYS A 567 18.68 20.76 -26.56
N LEU A 568 19.48 20.99 -27.61
CA LEU A 568 19.30 22.10 -28.56
C LEU A 568 18.14 21.83 -29.54
N LEU A 569 17.40 22.89 -29.90
CA LEU A 569 16.25 22.80 -30.80
C LEU A 569 16.69 22.86 -32.27
N ARG A 570 16.23 21.89 -33.08
CA ARG A 570 16.35 21.92 -34.55
C ARG A 570 15.58 23.09 -35.16
N SER A 571 15.99 23.52 -36.34
CA SER A 571 15.36 24.62 -37.10
C SER A 571 13.90 24.31 -37.44
N LYS A 572 13.60 23.08 -37.89
CA LYS A 572 12.21 22.59 -38.11
C LYS A 572 11.38 22.67 -36.81
N GLN A 573 11.97 22.38 -35.65
CA GLN A 573 11.28 22.47 -34.34
C GLN A 573 11.03 23.92 -33.91
N LYS A 574 12.00 24.83 -34.09
CA LYS A 574 11.81 26.27 -33.78
C LYS A 574 10.66 26.87 -34.60
N ALA A 575 10.60 26.53 -35.90
CA ALA A 575 9.54 26.97 -36.79
C ALA A 575 8.18 26.41 -36.37
N GLN A 576 8.08 25.12 -36.03
CA GLN A 576 6.85 24.52 -35.50
C GLN A 576 6.35 25.25 -34.23
N LEU A 577 7.21 25.49 -33.24
CA LEU A 577 6.82 26.14 -31.99
C LEU A 577 6.27 27.57 -32.18
N GLU A 578 6.90 28.37 -33.05
CA GLU A 578 6.43 29.72 -33.39
C GLU A 578 5.18 29.70 -34.28
N TRP A 579 5.03 28.69 -35.14
CA TRP A 579 3.81 28.47 -35.91
C TRP A 579 2.62 28.17 -34.99
N ASP A 580 2.78 27.25 -34.03
CA ASP A 580 1.74 26.89 -33.06
C ASP A 580 1.38 28.09 -32.18
N ARG A 581 2.39 28.86 -31.73
CA ARG A 581 2.17 30.13 -31.00
C ARG A 581 1.30 31.10 -31.82
N ARG A 582 1.52 31.19 -33.14
CA ARG A 582 0.72 32.01 -34.06
C ARG A 582 -0.69 31.45 -34.29
N GLN A 583 -0.88 30.12 -34.27
CA GLN A 583 -2.24 29.54 -34.36
C GLN A 583 -3.01 29.77 -33.06
N ALA A 584 -2.39 29.67 -31.88
CA ALA A 584 -2.99 30.02 -30.59
C ALA A 584 -3.34 31.52 -30.49
N GLU A 585 -2.48 32.40 -31.02
CA GLU A 585 -2.72 33.84 -31.16
C GLU A 585 -3.92 34.12 -32.10
N LYS A 586 -3.96 33.48 -33.27
CA LYS A 586 -5.06 33.57 -34.25
C LYS A 586 -6.38 32.96 -33.75
N GLY A 587 -6.31 31.88 -32.97
CA GLY A 587 -7.44 31.28 -32.27
C GLY A 587 -7.85 32.04 -31.02
N ASN A 588 -7.05 33.04 -30.59
CA ASN A 588 -7.24 33.83 -29.38
C ASN A 588 -7.48 32.95 -28.13
N TYR A 589 -6.59 31.98 -27.90
CA TYR A 589 -6.69 31.08 -26.74
C TYR A 589 -6.66 31.88 -25.42
N THR A 590 -7.48 31.45 -24.46
CA THR A 590 -7.87 32.21 -23.26
C THR A 590 -6.84 32.20 -22.14
N ASP A 591 -5.97 31.19 -22.11
CA ASP A 591 -4.80 31.07 -21.23
C ASP A 591 -3.77 32.19 -21.47
N GLY A 592 -3.62 32.62 -22.74
CA GLY A 592 -2.75 33.71 -23.13
C GLY A 592 -1.25 33.43 -23.15
N HIS A 593 -0.76 32.19 -22.97
CA HIS A 593 0.69 31.89 -22.98
C HIS A 593 1.34 32.25 -24.33
N TRP A 594 0.57 32.26 -25.43
CA TRP A 594 1.02 32.73 -26.75
C TRP A 594 1.53 34.19 -26.77
N LYS A 595 1.22 34.99 -25.74
CA LYS A 595 1.69 36.37 -25.54
C LYS A 595 3.06 36.44 -24.85
N ILE A 596 3.57 35.32 -24.32
CA ILE A 596 4.83 35.28 -23.59
C ILE A 596 6.00 35.45 -24.56
N LYS A 597 6.78 36.51 -24.36
CA LYS A 597 7.96 36.79 -25.16
C LYS A 597 9.08 35.79 -24.82
N ILE A 598 9.34 34.87 -25.75
CA ILE A 598 10.41 33.87 -25.67
C ILE A 598 11.78 34.52 -25.39
N LYS A 599 12.48 34.02 -24.37
CA LYS A 599 13.85 34.41 -23.96
C LYS A 599 14.83 33.24 -24.08
N ASP A 600 14.34 32.03 -24.32
CA ASP A 600 15.16 30.82 -24.49
C ASP A 600 16.33 31.05 -25.45
N LYS A 601 17.56 30.92 -24.93
CA LYS A 601 18.80 31.08 -25.70
C LYS A 601 18.84 30.15 -26.92
N ARG A 602 18.23 28.95 -26.81
CA ARG A 602 18.20 27.93 -27.87
C ARG A 602 17.49 28.40 -29.14
N LEU A 603 16.61 29.40 -29.06
CA LEU A 603 16.03 30.05 -30.24
C LEU A 603 17.12 30.61 -31.16
N LYS A 604 18.13 31.27 -30.58
CA LYS A 604 19.27 31.89 -31.30
C LYS A 604 20.48 30.96 -31.48
N THR A 605 20.59 29.90 -30.68
CA THR A 605 21.68 28.92 -30.82
C THR A 605 21.44 28.01 -32.02
N CYS A 606 22.45 27.82 -32.85
CA CYS A 606 22.40 27.01 -34.06
C CYS A 606 23.49 25.93 -34.01
N PHE A 607 23.14 24.69 -34.37
CA PHE A 607 24.06 23.56 -34.50
C PHE A 607 23.91 22.81 -35.83
N GLU A 608 22.93 23.21 -36.64
CA GLU A 608 22.72 22.75 -38.01
C GLU A 608 23.38 23.76 -38.97
N GLU A 609 23.92 23.29 -40.10
CA GLU A 609 24.62 24.13 -41.08
C GLU A 609 23.71 25.21 -41.69
N PHE A 610 22.40 24.94 -41.74
CA PHE A 610 21.36 25.87 -42.14
C PHE A 610 20.40 26.11 -40.97
N CYS A 611 20.29 27.36 -40.52
CA CYS A 611 19.53 27.72 -39.30
C CYS A 611 18.52 28.86 -39.52
N PHE A 612 18.10 29.10 -40.76
CA PHE A 612 17.08 30.10 -41.12
C PHE A 612 15.67 29.60 -40.82
N TRP A 613 15.40 29.27 -39.56
CA TRP A 613 14.10 28.75 -39.14
C TRP A 613 12.96 29.76 -39.40
N GLU A 614 13.26 31.07 -39.37
CA GLU A 614 12.31 32.13 -39.73
C GLU A 614 11.87 32.06 -41.19
N SER A 615 12.70 31.56 -42.11
CA SER A 615 12.32 31.43 -43.53
C SER A 615 11.39 30.23 -43.76
N MET A 616 11.42 29.21 -42.89
CA MET A 616 10.52 28.05 -42.99
C MET A 616 9.06 28.44 -42.71
N LEU A 617 8.82 29.46 -41.87
CA LEU A 617 7.49 29.94 -41.51
C LEU A 617 6.65 30.49 -42.68
N TRP A 618 7.29 30.82 -43.81
CA TRP A 618 6.61 31.40 -44.98
C TRP A 618 5.85 30.35 -45.81
N HIS A 619 6.19 29.07 -45.64
CA HIS A 619 5.62 27.93 -46.37
C HIS A 619 4.96 26.90 -45.44
N TRP A 620 4.88 27.18 -44.14
CA TRP A 620 4.35 26.24 -43.15
C TRP A 620 2.85 26.04 -43.34
N GLY A 621 2.43 24.79 -43.54
CA GLY A 621 1.04 24.43 -43.85
C GLY A 621 0.69 24.34 -45.34
N GLU A 622 1.62 24.62 -46.26
CA GLU A 622 1.43 24.34 -47.69
C GLU A 622 1.60 22.83 -47.98
N LYS A 623 0.66 22.21 -48.71
CA LYS A 623 0.62 20.75 -48.88
C LYS A 623 1.72 20.14 -49.76
N ASN A 624 2.47 20.96 -50.50
CA ASN A 624 3.40 20.50 -51.54
C ASN A 624 4.85 20.88 -51.21
N TRP A 625 5.39 20.40 -50.07
CA TRP A 625 6.83 20.43 -49.80
C TRP A 625 7.35 19.01 -49.56
N THR A 626 8.38 18.63 -50.31
CA THR A 626 9.00 17.30 -50.22
C THR A 626 9.92 17.21 -49.01
N ASP A 627 9.56 16.38 -48.02
CA ASP A 627 10.42 16.03 -46.87
C ASP A 627 11.57 15.10 -47.33
N ASN A 628 12.44 15.59 -48.20
CA ASN A 628 13.66 14.90 -48.61
C ASN A 628 14.69 15.01 -47.48
N SER A 629 14.95 13.91 -46.79
CA SER A 629 15.84 13.83 -45.64
C SER A 629 17.32 13.95 -46.01
N THR A 630 17.80 15.18 -46.19
CA THR A 630 19.23 15.47 -46.37
C THR A 630 20.03 15.11 -45.12
N ALA A 631 20.71 13.97 -45.18
CA ALA A 631 21.60 13.46 -44.15
C ALA A 631 22.94 14.23 -44.11
N ASN A 632 22.91 15.46 -43.61
CA ASN A 632 24.12 16.25 -43.34
C ASN A 632 24.85 15.72 -42.07
N PRO A 633 26.18 15.84 -41.99
CA PRO A 633 26.99 15.07 -41.05
C PRO A 633 26.74 15.43 -39.57
N SER A 634 26.81 14.42 -38.70
CA SER A 634 26.84 14.65 -37.24
C SER A 634 28.11 15.41 -36.83
N PRO A 635 28.06 16.29 -35.81
CA PRO A 635 29.26 16.93 -35.27
C PRO A 635 30.30 15.90 -34.81
N PRO A 636 31.62 16.19 -34.93
CA PRO A 636 32.67 15.24 -34.63
C PRO A 636 32.62 14.74 -33.18
N ALA A 637 32.85 13.44 -32.99
CA ALA A 637 32.79 12.79 -31.69
C ALA A 637 33.81 13.37 -30.68
N ILE A 638 33.44 13.35 -29.40
CA ILE A 638 34.30 13.81 -28.30
C ILE A 638 35.49 12.85 -28.18
N LYS A 639 36.71 13.35 -28.36
CA LYS A 639 37.94 12.57 -28.18
C LYS A 639 38.08 12.19 -26.70
N LYS A 640 38.04 10.88 -26.39
CA LYS A 640 38.34 10.37 -25.04
C LYS A 640 39.79 10.72 -24.68
N PHE A 641 40.00 11.42 -23.57
CA PHE A 641 41.34 11.65 -23.02
C PHE A 641 41.86 10.32 -22.45
N VAL A 642 42.92 9.78 -23.05
CA VAL A 642 43.59 8.57 -22.55
C VAL A 642 44.62 8.98 -21.50
N THR A 643 44.32 8.75 -20.22
CA THR A 643 45.30 8.89 -19.14
C THR A 643 46.23 7.67 -19.17
N MET A 644 47.51 7.89 -19.47
CA MET A 644 48.48 6.81 -19.62
C MET A 644 49.13 6.48 -18.26
N GLN A 645 48.95 5.24 -17.78
CA GLN A 645 49.78 4.65 -16.72
C GLN A 645 49.99 3.15 -16.95
N LEU A 646 51.06 2.61 -16.37
CA LEU A 646 51.74 1.40 -16.83
C LEU A 646 51.80 0.31 -15.75
N THR A 647 51.97 -0.94 -16.20
CA THR A 647 52.39 -2.14 -15.44
C THR A 647 51.46 -2.64 -14.31
N HIS A 648 51.38 -3.93 -13.99
CA HIS A 648 52.10 -5.13 -14.46
C HIS A 648 51.15 -6.35 -14.60
N CYS A 649 51.65 -7.48 -15.11
CA CYS A 649 50.88 -8.71 -15.38
C CYS A 649 51.02 -9.75 -14.26
N LEU A 650 50.03 -10.66 -14.12
CA LEU A 650 50.21 -12.14 -14.14
C LEU A 650 48.85 -12.89 -13.95
N PRO A 651 48.59 -14.05 -14.60
CA PRO A 651 47.34 -14.80 -14.44
C PRO A 651 47.49 -16.27 -13.97
N THR A 652 46.66 -16.69 -13.00
CA THR A 652 46.40 -18.10 -12.62
C THR A 652 44.96 -18.21 -12.09
N LYS A 653 44.04 -18.92 -12.77
CA LYS A 653 43.83 -20.38 -12.88
C LYS A 653 42.89 -20.97 -11.82
N ASN A 654 41.92 -21.77 -12.29
CA ASN A 654 40.86 -22.44 -11.53
C ASN A 654 41.39 -23.36 -10.41
N LEU A 655 40.58 -23.56 -9.37
CA LEU A 655 40.55 -24.81 -8.62
C LEU A 655 39.15 -25.09 -8.06
N SER A 656 38.60 -26.26 -8.41
CA SER A 656 37.29 -26.75 -7.98
C SER A 656 37.42 -27.65 -6.76
N TRP A 657 36.62 -27.43 -5.72
CA TRP A 657 36.51 -28.35 -4.58
C TRP A 657 35.07 -28.53 -4.10
N THR A 658 34.56 -29.73 -4.32
CA THR A 658 33.63 -30.43 -3.43
C THR A 658 34.39 -31.66 -2.86
N PRO A 659 33.84 -32.53 -1.99
CA PRO A 659 32.59 -32.45 -1.21
C PRO A 659 32.82 -32.72 0.30
N ARG A 660 31.75 -32.68 1.12
CA ARG A 660 31.20 -33.87 1.83
C ARG A 660 30.07 -33.54 2.81
N VAL A 661 29.17 -34.52 2.98
CA VAL A 661 28.03 -34.52 3.91
C VAL A 661 28.42 -35.17 5.24
N HIS A 662 27.85 -34.69 6.35
CA HIS A 662 27.68 -35.51 7.55
C HIS A 662 26.23 -35.43 8.06
N HIS A 663 25.58 -36.58 8.13
CA HIS A 663 24.27 -36.77 8.73
C HIS A 663 24.40 -37.34 10.15
N ARG A 664 23.63 -36.76 11.09
CA ARG A 664 22.82 -37.45 12.12
C ARG A 664 21.76 -36.43 12.56
N ARG A 665 20.47 -36.64 12.26
CA ARG A 665 19.56 -37.59 12.94
C ARG A 665 19.64 -37.45 14.46
N HIS A 666 18.68 -36.73 15.04
CA HIS A 666 17.60 -37.40 15.76
C HIS A 666 16.25 -36.73 15.44
N SER A 667 15.18 -37.51 15.52
CA SER A 667 13.82 -37.19 15.07
C SER A 667 12.88 -37.04 16.30
N PRO A 668 11.57 -36.73 16.13
CA PRO A 668 10.74 -36.08 17.17
C PRO A 668 9.98 -37.18 17.99
N PRO A 669 8.73 -37.09 18.52
CA PRO A 669 7.58 -36.16 18.36
C PRO A 669 7.24 -35.46 19.73
N THR A 670 6.07 -34.86 20.05
CA THR A 670 4.68 -35.18 19.65
C THR A 670 3.67 -34.05 19.86
N SER A 671 2.82 -33.87 18.83
CA SER A 671 1.38 -33.52 18.86
C SER A 671 0.87 -32.48 19.89
N ALA A 672 0.47 -31.27 19.51
CA ALA A 672 -0.63 -30.91 18.58
C ALA A 672 -2.05 -31.15 19.12
N VAL A 673 -2.84 -30.08 19.16
CA VAL A 673 -4.31 -30.10 19.27
C VAL A 673 -4.87 -29.23 18.15
N ARG A 674 -5.76 -29.79 17.33
CA ARG A 674 -6.67 -29.04 16.45
C ARG A 674 -7.93 -28.69 17.25
N PHE A 675 -8.52 -27.52 17.04
CA PHE A 675 -9.97 -27.27 16.88
C PHE A 675 -10.08 -25.83 16.35
N ALA A 676 -10.61 -25.60 15.14
CA ALA A 676 -12.02 -25.57 14.72
C ALA A 676 -12.66 -24.17 14.89
N PRO A 677 -13.55 -23.73 13.97
CA PRO A 677 -13.75 -22.30 13.72
C PRO A 677 -14.81 -21.67 14.63
N ILE A 678 -14.50 -20.51 15.21
CA ILE A 678 -15.49 -19.69 15.94
C ILE A 678 -15.13 -18.19 15.86
N PHE A 679 -16.06 -17.39 15.33
CA PHE A 679 -16.68 -16.19 15.95
C PHE A 679 -17.11 -15.12 14.91
N PRO A 680 -18.17 -14.33 15.18
CA PRO A 680 -18.75 -13.38 14.23
C PRO A 680 -18.15 -11.98 14.37
N ALA A 681 -18.58 -11.06 13.51
CA ALA A 681 -18.29 -9.64 13.64
C ALA A 681 -18.69 -9.09 15.01
N VAL A 682 -17.75 -8.43 15.69
CA VAL A 682 -18.01 -7.70 16.94
C VAL A 682 -18.84 -6.47 16.61
N THR A 683 -20.13 -6.50 16.95
CA THR A 683 -21.00 -5.33 16.85
C THR A 683 -20.61 -4.31 17.91
N VAL A 684 -19.73 -3.37 17.56
CA VAL A 684 -19.44 -2.19 18.37
C VAL A 684 -20.77 -1.50 18.69
N SER A 685 -21.04 -1.29 19.97
CA SER A 685 -22.27 -0.60 20.38
C SER A 685 -22.18 0.86 19.93
N PRO A 686 -23.24 1.44 19.33
CA PRO A 686 -23.19 2.83 18.89
C PRO A 686 -22.89 3.74 20.10
N PRO A 687 -22.01 4.74 19.95
CA PRO A 687 -21.59 5.56 21.07
C PRO A 687 -22.78 6.26 21.73
N LYS A 688 -22.69 6.43 23.05
CA LYS A 688 -23.59 7.29 23.82
C LYS A 688 -23.53 8.70 23.22
N HIS A 689 -24.62 9.47 23.27
CA HIS A 689 -24.73 10.81 22.68
C HIS A 689 -23.42 11.62 22.81
N GLN A 690 -22.69 11.74 21.69
CA GLN A 690 -21.36 12.33 21.68
C GLN A 690 -21.47 13.83 21.93
N LYS A 691 -20.87 14.30 23.02
CA LYS A 691 -20.92 15.70 23.45
C LYS A 691 -19.58 16.34 23.12
N THR A 692 -19.60 17.30 22.20
CA THR A 692 -18.44 18.07 21.74
C THR A 692 -18.57 19.52 22.19
N HIS A 693 -17.44 20.25 22.21
CA HIS A 693 -17.35 21.68 22.52
C HIS A 693 -18.15 22.10 23.77
N SER A 694 -17.97 21.39 24.89
CA SER A 694 -18.72 21.66 26.12
C SER A 694 -18.22 22.87 26.92
N MET A 695 -17.05 23.40 26.55
CA MET A 695 -16.53 24.64 27.12
C MET A 695 -17.24 25.84 26.48
N PRO A 696 -17.76 26.80 27.27
CA PRO A 696 -18.26 28.07 26.73
C PRO A 696 -17.14 28.79 25.95
N PRO A 697 -17.38 29.25 24.69
CA PRO A 697 -16.32 29.79 23.83
C PRO A 697 -15.54 30.96 24.44
N GLU A 698 -16.16 31.77 25.29
CA GLU A 698 -15.52 32.87 26.02
C GLU A 698 -14.37 32.41 26.93
N LYS A 699 -14.32 31.13 27.33
CA LYS A 699 -13.22 30.57 28.13
C LYS A 699 -11.96 30.25 27.31
N GLN A 700 -12.00 30.28 25.97
CA GLN A 700 -10.78 30.14 25.16
C GLN A 700 -9.77 31.27 25.45
N GLU A 701 -10.25 32.48 25.77
CA GLU A 701 -9.39 33.60 26.18
C GLU A 701 -8.66 33.34 27.52
N VAL A 702 -9.12 32.40 28.36
CA VAL A 702 -8.39 31.99 29.58
C VAL A 702 -7.06 31.34 29.19
N PHE A 703 -7.09 30.32 28.34
CA PHE A 703 -5.88 29.60 27.89
C PHE A 703 -4.92 30.51 27.11
N LYS A 704 -5.48 31.42 26.31
CA LYS A 704 -4.73 32.48 25.62
C LYS A 704 -4.06 33.45 26.59
N SER A 705 -4.76 33.90 27.64
CA SER A 705 -4.16 34.75 28.69
C SER A 705 -3.05 34.03 29.49
N MET A 706 -3.08 32.70 29.52
CA MET A 706 -2.13 31.84 30.20
C MET A 706 -0.88 31.49 29.36
N GLU A 707 -0.76 31.92 28.09
CA GLU A 707 0.37 31.54 27.22
C GLU A 707 1.74 31.93 27.81
N ASN A 708 1.89 33.16 28.31
CA ASN A 708 3.14 33.58 28.98
C ASN A 708 3.43 32.72 30.21
N TRP A 709 2.41 32.43 31.03
CA TRP A 709 2.56 31.56 32.21
C TRP A 709 2.96 30.13 31.81
N ALA A 710 2.38 29.57 30.76
CA ALA A 710 2.74 28.24 30.24
C ALA A 710 4.17 28.21 29.72
N THR A 711 4.61 29.28 29.04
CA THR A 711 6.00 29.45 28.57
C THR A 711 7.00 29.45 29.74
N GLU A 712 6.64 30.03 30.88
CA GLU A 712 7.49 30.12 32.08
C GLU A 712 7.38 28.91 33.03
N ASN A 713 6.24 28.21 33.07
CA ASN A 713 5.94 27.24 34.15
C ASN A 713 5.68 25.80 33.66
N VAL A 714 5.34 25.62 32.38
CA VAL A 714 5.02 24.33 31.75
C VAL A 714 6.12 23.91 30.79
N LEU A 715 6.48 24.74 29.81
CA LEU A 715 7.53 24.41 28.83
C LEU A 715 8.90 24.05 29.46
N PRO A 716 9.37 24.66 30.57
CA PRO A 716 10.64 24.27 31.19
C PRO A 716 10.65 22.90 31.89
N LEU A 717 9.54 22.15 31.84
CA LEU A 717 9.47 20.75 32.29
C LEU A 717 9.78 19.74 31.18
N LEU A 718 9.78 20.17 29.92
CA LEU A 718 10.32 19.41 28.79
C LEU A 718 11.84 19.33 28.91
N LYS A 719 12.42 18.18 28.55
CA LYS A 719 13.87 18.03 28.41
C LYS A 719 14.29 18.54 27.02
N PRO A 720 15.36 19.34 26.90
CA PRO A 720 15.93 19.65 25.59
C PRO A 720 16.39 18.35 24.92
N VAL A 721 16.08 18.15 23.62
CA VAL A 721 16.30 16.86 22.92
C VAL A 721 17.72 16.31 23.04
N LYS A 722 18.73 17.18 23.11
CA LYS A 722 20.15 16.85 23.35
C LYS A 722 20.47 16.24 24.72
N ASP A 723 19.60 16.47 25.71
CA ASP A 723 19.69 15.98 27.09
C ASP A 723 18.68 14.85 27.36
N CYS A 724 17.86 14.49 26.35
CA CYS A 724 16.96 13.34 26.40
C CYS A 724 17.72 12.03 26.20
N TRP A 725 17.27 10.98 26.89
CA TRP A 725 17.62 9.62 26.53
C TRP A 725 16.94 9.23 25.20
N GLN A 726 17.50 8.25 24.50
CA GLN A 726 16.99 7.72 23.24
C GLN A 726 16.87 6.19 23.33
N PRO A 727 15.93 5.53 22.62
CA PRO A 727 15.73 4.07 22.71
C PRO A 727 17.02 3.27 22.54
N GLN A 728 17.87 3.65 21.58
CA GLN A 728 19.14 2.99 21.30
C GLN A 728 20.14 2.99 22.48
N THR A 729 19.99 3.87 23.50
CA THR A 729 20.88 3.85 24.69
C THR A 729 20.55 2.72 25.69
N PHE A 730 19.52 1.92 25.41
CA PHE A 730 19.08 0.78 26.21
C PHE A 730 18.96 -0.54 25.42
N LEU A 731 19.06 -0.47 24.09
CA LEU A 731 18.98 -1.60 23.17
C LEU A 731 20.39 -2.05 22.77
N PRO A 732 20.59 -3.33 22.39
CA PRO A 732 21.80 -3.79 21.71
C PRO A 732 22.18 -2.88 20.53
N ASP A 733 23.46 -2.56 20.37
CA ASP A 733 23.94 -1.58 19.38
C ASP A 733 24.23 -2.25 18.02
N PRO A 734 23.41 -2.01 16.97
CA PRO A 734 23.58 -2.62 15.66
C PRO A 734 24.74 -2.03 14.85
N ALA A 735 25.43 -0.99 15.34
CA ALA A 735 26.66 -0.45 14.73
C ALA A 735 27.93 -1.20 15.15
N LEU A 736 27.85 -2.09 16.16
CA LEU A 736 28.95 -2.96 16.58
C LEU A 736 29.19 -4.11 15.59
N PRO A 737 30.36 -4.78 15.66
CA PRO A 737 30.59 -6.03 14.93
C PRO A 737 29.48 -7.05 15.19
N LEU A 738 29.12 -7.81 14.15
CA LEU A 738 27.98 -8.74 14.18
C LEU A 738 28.03 -9.76 15.33
N GLU A 739 29.23 -10.17 15.76
CA GLU A 739 29.40 -11.07 16.91
C GLU A 739 29.02 -10.38 18.23
N GLU A 740 29.54 -9.17 18.49
CA GLU A 740 29.23 -8.37 19.69
C GLU A 740 27.75 -7.97 19.77
N PHE A 741 27.13 -7.59 18.64
CA PHE A 741 25.70 -7.32 18.59
C PHE A 741 24.85 -8.57 18.90
N ASN A 742 25.22 -9.72 18.35
CA ASN A 742 24.51 -10.98 18.63
C ASN A 742 24.66 -11.41 20.09
N ASP A 743 25.81 -11.20 20.72
CA ASP A 743 26.00 -11.47 22.15
C ASP A 743 25.15 -10.52 23.02
N GLN A 744 25.06 -9.22 22.70
CA GLN A 744 24.16 -8.31 23.42
C GLN A 744 22.67 -8.67 23.24
N VAL A 745 22.25 -9.08 22.05
CA VAL A 745 20.89 -9.58 21.78
C VAL A 745 20.64 -10.89 22.55
N LYS A 746 21.64 -11.76 22.67
CA LYS A 746 21.56 -13.01 23.43
C LYS A 746 21.44 -12.73 24.93
N GLU A 747 22.26 -11.86 25.52
CA GLU A 747 22.17 -11.46 26.93
C GLU A 747 20.80 -10.89 27.28
N LEU A 748 20.22 -10.04 26.42
CA LEU A 748 18.86 -9.53 26.58
C LEU A 748 17.84 -10.67 26.69
N ARG A 749 17.93 -11.66 25.81
CA ARG A 749 17.00 -12.80 25.77
C ARG A 749 17.20 -13.77 26.93
N GLU A 750 18.43 -13.91 27.43
CA GLU A 750 18.75 -14.68 28.63
C GLU A 750 18.20 -14.01 29.90
N ARG A 751 18.37 -12.69 30.09
CA ARG A 751 17.75 -11.98 31.23
C ARG A 751 16.22 -12.05 31.20
N MET A 752 15.62 -11.87 30.02
CA MET A 752 14.17 -11.95 29.84
C MET A 752 13.60 -13.39 29.88
N ALA A 753 14.44 -14.43 30.02
CA ALA A 753 13.97 -15.81 30.07
C ALA A 753 13.25 -16.14 31.40
N GLU A 754 13.67 -15.52 32.49
CA GLU A 754 13.18 -15.79 33.85
C GLU A 754 11.89 -15.02 34.21
N LEU A 755 11.51 -14.01 33.42
CA LEU A 755 10.30 -13.21 33.66
C LEU A 755 9.01 -14.00 33.34
N PRO A 756 7.99 -14.00 34.21
CA PRO A 756 6.77 -14.77 34.02
C PRO A 756 5.89 -14.20 32.91
N ASP A 757 5.09 -15.05 32.27
CA ASP A 757 4.18 -14.62 31.18
C ASP A 757 3.12 -13.60 31.65
N ASP A 758 2.72 -13.64 32.92
CA ASP A 758 1.84 -12.66 33.55
C ASP A 758 2.41 -11.23 33.44
N TYR A 759 3.74 -11.09 33.61
CA TYR A 759 4.44 -9.83 33.47
C TYR A 759 4.54 -9.40 32.00
N PHE A 760 4.75 -10.36 31.07
CA PHE A 760 4.75 -10.07 29.64
C PHE A 760 3.40 -9.58 29.12
N VAL A 761 2.27 -10.12 29.61
CA VAL A 761 0.93 -9.61 29.23
C VAL A 761 0.77 -8.15 29.64
N VAL A 762 1.23 -7.76 30.83
CA VAL A 762 1.09 -6.39 31.29
C VAL A 762 2.04 -5.44 30.54
N LEU A 763 3.32 -5.79 30.41
CA LEU A 763 4.29 -4.98 29.66
C LEU A 763 3.91 -4.80 28.18
N VAL A 764 3.24 -5.80 27.58
CA VAL A 764 2.68 -5.68 26.23
C VAL A 764 1.47 -4.74 26.19
N GLY A 765 0.57 -4.79 27.17
CA GLY A 765 -0.57 -3.87 27.23
C GLY A 765 -0.15 -2.41 27.53
N ASP A 766 0.87 -2.23 28.36
CA ASP A 766 1.55 -0.93 28.52
C ASP A 766 2.11 -0.47 27.15
N MET A 767 2.90 -1.30 26.46
CA MET A 767 3.50 -0.95 25.15
C MET A 767 2.47 -0.66 24.04
N ILE A 768 1.37 -1.43 23.96
CA ILE A 768 0.26 -1.17 23.02
C ILE A 768 -0.43 0.16 23.34
N THR A 769 -0.41 0.59 24.60
CA THR A 769 -0.88 1.92 25.00
C THR A 769 0.09 2.99 24.50
N GLU A 770 1.39 2.87 24.77
CA GLU A 770 2.41 3.83 24.27
C GLU A 770 2.37 4.01 22.74
N GLU A 771 2.29 2.91 21.98
CA GLU A 771 2.28 2.94 20.51
C GLU A 771 0.98 3.55 19.92
N ALA A 772 -0.10 3.65 20.69
CA ALA A 772 -1.34 4.32 20.28
C ALA A 772 -1.29 5.87 20.39
N LEU A 773 -0.10 6.43 20.64
CA LEU A 773 0.23 7.86 20.68
C LEU A 773 -0.43 8.77 19.61
N PRO A 774 -0.61 8.38 18.33
CA PRO A 774 -1.31 9.21 17.35
C PRO A 774 -2.73 9.61 17.79
N THR A 775 -3.43 8.71 18.49
CA THR A 775 -4.74 8.98 19.09
C THR A 775 -4.64 10.02 20.22
N TYR A 776 -3.54 10.04 20.97
CA TYR A 776 -3.39 10.91 22.15
C TYR A 776 -2.97 12.33 21.75
N GLN A 777 -2.06 12.48 20.79
CA GLN A 777 -1.78 13.78 20.17
C GLN A 777 -3.06 14.33 19.51
N THR A 778 -3.82 13.48 18.81
CA THR A 778 -5.12 13.87 18.22
C THR A 778 -6.08 14.36 19.30
N MET A 779 -6.21 13.63 20.43
CA MET A 779 -7.06 14.02 21.55
C MET A 779 -6.71 15.41 22.10
N ILE A 780 -5.42 15.70 22.35
CA ILE A 780 -4.98 17.03 22.81
C ILE A 780 -5.28 18.10 21.74
N ASN A 781 -5.09 17.77 20.45
CA ASN A 781 -5.46 18.65 19.34
C ASN A 781 -6.98 18.77 19.08
N THR A 782 -7.85 18.06 19.83
CA THR A 782 -9.29 18.36 19.87
C THR A 782 -9.66 19.44 20.89
N LEU A 783 -8.74 19.87 21.76
CA LEU A 783 -9.04 20.74 22.90
C LEU A 783 -9.06 22.23 22.52
N ASP A 784 -10.21 22.87 22.77
CA ASP A 784 -10.53 24.24 22.37
C ASP A 784 -9.62 25.28 23.03
N GLY A 785 -8.87 26.03 22.20
CA GLY A 785 -7.96 27.10 22.66
C GLY A 785 -6.56 26.64 23.07
N VAL A 786 -6.22 25.35 22.94
CA VAL A 786 -4.86 24.82 23.21
C VAL A 786 -4.30 23.93 22.09
N LYS A 787 -5.15 23.44 21.18
CA LYS A 787 -4.79 22.65 19.99
C LYS A 787 -3.82 23.37 19.03
N ASP A 788 -3.08 22.59 18.25
CA ASP A 788 -2.23 23.10 17.17
C ASP A 788 -3.02 23.33 15.87
N GLU A 789 -3.37 24.59 15.59
CA GLU A 789 -4.12 24.99 14.38
C GLU A 789 -3.38 24.77 13.04
N THR A 790 -2.07 24.45 13.05
CA THR A 790 -1.28 24.34 11.81
C THR A 790 -0.33 23.13 11.74
N GLY A 791 -0.24 22.32 12.80
CA GLY A 791 0.81 21.31 12.98
C GLY A 791 2.20 21.91 13.27
N ALA A 792 2.30 23.23 13.37
CA ALA A 792 3.54 23.98 13.62
C ALA A 792 3.30 25.29 14.38
N SER A 793 2.14 25.45 15.07
CA SER A 793 1.80 26.68 15.77
C SER A 793 2.85 27.07 16.82
N SER A 794 3.13 28.37 16.91
CA SER A 794 4.07 28.94 17.88
C SER A 794 3.46 29.17 19.26
N SER A 795 2.16 28.88 19.45
CA SER A 795 1.54 28.90 20.78
C SER A 795 2.26 27.94 21.72
N PRO A 796 2.56 28.30 22.98
CA PRO A 796 3.21 27.41 23.93
C PRO A 796 2.41 26.14 24.20
N TRP A 797 1.08 26.15 24.01
CA TRP A 797 0.25 24.95 24.11
C TRP A 797 0.51 23.94 22.98
N ALA A 798 0.66 24.44 21.76
CA ALA A 798 1.01 23.63 20.59
C ALA A 798 2.49 23.17 20.65
N VAL A 799 3.40 24.02 21.14
CA VAL A 799 4.80 23.66 21.41
C VAL A 799 4.88 22.56 22.47
N TRP A 800 4.13 22.66 23.58
CA TRP A 800 4.01 21.59 24.56
C TRP A 800 3.50 20.30 23.92
N THR A 801 2.37 20.36 23.20
CA THR A 801 1.74 19.17 22.60
C THR A 801 2.68 18.41 21.67
N ARG A 802 3.38 19.12 20.77
CA ARG A 802 4.36 18.50 19.85
C ARG A 802 5.59 17.97 20.59
N ALA A 803 6.10 18.68 21.60
CA ALA A 803 7.30 18.27 22.33
C ALA A 803 7.03 17.12 23.32
N TRP A 804 5.86 17.11 23.97
CA TRP A 804 5.35 15.97 24.74
C TRP A 804 5.27 14.74 23.84
N THR A 805 4.57 14.81 22.69
CA THR A 805 4.49 13.68 21.73
C THR A 805 5.89 13.19 21.29
N ALA A 806 6.86 14.08 21.11
CA ALA A 806 8.23 13.72 20.77
C ALA A 806 9.01 13.08 21.94
N GLU A 807 8.62 13.36 23.19
CA GLU A 807 9.08 12.60 24.35
C GLU A 807 8.40 11.22 24.39
N GLU A 808 7.07 11.13 24.26
CA GLU A 808 6.28 9.89 24.30
C GLU A 808 6.70 8.85 23.25
N ASN A 809 7.00 9.26 22.01
CA ASN A 809 7.33 8.34 20.91
C ASN A 809 8.44 7.35 21.27
N ARG A 810 9.37 7.78 22.13
CA ARG A 810 10.51 6.97 22.58
C ARG A 810 10.11 5.86 23.55
N HIS A 811 8.95 5.97 24.21
CA HIS A 811 8.42 4.97 25.15
C HIS A 811 7.96 3.74 24.36
N GLY A 812 7.11 3.95 23.36
CA GLY A 812 6.69 2.94 22.38
C GLY A 812 7.88 2.31 21.66
N ASP A 813 8.70 3.12 20.98
CA ASP A 813 9.92 2.66 20.29
C ASP A 813 10.78 1.74 21.16
N LEU A 814 11.03 2.12 22.41
CA LEU A 814 11.90 1.37 23.30
C LEU A 814 11.25 0.05 23.74
N LEU A 815 10.02 0.10 24.24
CA LEU A 815 9.31 -1.10 24.69
C LEU A 815 9.04 -2.07 23.53
N ARG A 816 8.62 -1.58 22.36
CA ARG A 816 8.34 -2.39 21.18
C ARG A 816 9.60 -3.10 20.67
N ASN A 817 10.74 -2.41 20.61
CA ASN A 817 12.00 -3.03 20.19
C ASN A 817 12.56 -3.99 21.25
N TYR A 818 12.40 -3.72 22.55
CA TYR A 818 12.81 -4.65 23.61
C TYR A 818 11.98 -5.95 23.58
N LEU A 819 10.66 -5.82 23.43
CA LEU A 819 9.73 -6.95 23.29
C LEU A 819 9.99 -7.74 22.00
N TYR A 820 10.27 -7.08 20.88
CA TYR A 820 10.69 -7.73 19.63
C TYR A 820 11.96 -8.57 19.80
N LEU A 821 13.02 -7.98 20.36
CA LEU A 821 14.30 -8.67 20.56
C LEU A 821 14.20 -9.84 21.55
N SER A 822 13.31 -9.76 22.54
CA SER A 822 13.06 -10.85 23.49
C SER A 822 12.69 -12.17 22.79
N GLY A 823 11.82 -12.11 21.78
CA GLY A 823 11.12 -13.27 21.23
C GLY A 823 10.22 -14.03 22.22
N ARG A 824 9.90 -13.45 23.38
CA ARG A 824 9.00 -14.04 24.39
C ARG A 824 7.52 -13.87 24.02
N VAL A 825 7.24 -12.87 23.17
CA VAL A 825 5.92 -12.43 22.75
C VAL A 825 5.72 -12.52 21.23
N ASN A 826 4.46 -12.56 20.81
CA ASN A 826 4.00 -12.76 19.45
C ASN A 826 3.75 -11.41 18.76
N MET A 827 4.81 -10.80 18.23
CA MET A 827 4.76 -9.43 17.70
C MET A 827 3.67 -9.23 16.63
N PHE A 828 3.39 -10.22 15.77
CA PHE A 828 2.30 -10.14 14.79
C PHE A 828 0.92 -9.90 15.43
N MET A 829 0.64 -10.55 16.58
CA MET A 829 -0.61 -10.36 17.31
C MET A 829 -0.68 -9.01 17.99
N ILE A 830 0.46 -8.52 18.49
CA ILE A 830 0.59 -7.20 19.13
C ILE A 830 0.40 -6.10 18.08
N GLU A 831 1.05 -6.21 16.92
CA GLU A 831 0.91 -5.29 15.79
C GLU A 831 -0.54 -5.27 15.25
N ARG A 832 -1.20 -6.44 15.18
CA ARG A 832 -2.63 -6.53 14.85
C ARG A 832 -3.51 -5.85 15.90
N THR A 833 -3.18 -6.01 17.19
CA THR A 833 -3.90 -5.37 18.31
C THR A 833 -3.75 -3.84 18.27
N LEU A 834 -2.53 -3.35 18.01
CA LEU A 834 -2.22 -1.93 17.84
C LEU A 834 -2.98 -1.33 16.66
N GLN A 835 -3.00 -2.01 15.51
CA GLN A 835 -3.75 -1.57 14.34
C GLN A 835 -5.26 -1.45 14.63
N TYR A 836 -5.84 -2.40 15.35
CA TYR A 836 -7.23 -2.30 15.82
C TYR A 836 -7.43 -1.14 16.80
N LEU A 837 -6.53 -0.93 17.77
CA LEU A 837 -6.66 0.13 18.76
C LEU A 837 -6.56 1.53 18.14
N VAL A 838 -5.57 1.77 17.27
CA VAL A 838 -5.42 3.06 16.58
C VAL A 838 -6.61 3.31 15.63
N GLY A 839 -7.10 2.28 14.94
CA GLY A 839 -8.30 2.36 14.09
C GLY A 839 -9.61 2.56 14.86
N ALA A 840 -9.70 2.10 16.11
CA ALA A 840 -10.84 2.36 17.00
C ALA A 840 -10.76 3.72 17.71
N GLY A 841 -9.54 4.24 17.92
CA GLY A 841 -9.29 5.45 18.70
C GLY A 841 -9.71 5.31 20.16
N MET A 842 -10.14 6.42 20.77
CA MET A 842 -10.71 6.42 22.12
C MET A 842 -11.69 7.57 22.33
N ASP A 843 -12.73 7.37 23.16
CA ASP A 843 -13.53 8.46 23.73
C ASP A 843 -13.20 8.61 25.24
N PRO A 844 -12.41 9.61 25.65
CA PRO A 844 -12.10 9.87 27.05
C PRO A 844 -13.19 10.70 27.75
N GLY A 845 -14.25 11.12 27.05
CA GLY A 845 -15.31 11.96 27.61
C GLY A 845 -14.89 13.40 27.93
N THR A 846 -13.85 13.92 27.25
CA THR A 846 -13.28 15.27 27.47
C THR A 846 -13.95 16.38 26.66
N GLU A 847 -14.82 16.05 25.69
CA GLU A 847 -15.77 16.98 25.07
C GLU A 847 -15.16 18.27 24.46
N ASN A 848 -13.95 18.17 23.87
CA ASN A 848 -13.13 19.29 23.38
C ASN A 848 -12.72 20.31 24.46
N ASN A 849 -12.99 20.06 25.73
CA ASN A 849 -12.88 21.03 26.81
C ASN A 849 -11.54 20.85 27.55
N PRO A 850 -10.58 21.79 27.49
CA PRO A 850 -9.27 21.60 28.11
C PRO A 850 -9.32 21.50 29.64
N TYR A 851 -10.37 21.99 30.31
CA TYR A 851 -10.55 21.74 31.75
C TYR A 851 -10.80 20.25 32.03
N LEU A 852 -11.54 19.55 31.16
CA LEU A 852 -11.72 18.10 31.24
C LEU A 852 -10.46 17.37 30.76
N GLY A 853 -9.87 17.83 29.65
CA GLY A 853 -8.66 17.26 29.04
C GLY A 853 -7.45 17.26 29.97
N PHE A 854 -7.13 18.38 30.62
CA PHE A 854 -5.96 18.46 31.51
C PHE A 854 -6.19 17.78 32.87
N VAL A 855 -7.44 17.60 33.31
CA VAL A 855 -7.75 16.70 34.44
C VAL A 855 -7.56 15.24 34.04
N TYR A 856 -7.97 14.87 32.83
CA TYR A 856 -7.77 13.53 32.28
C TYR A 856 -6.28 13.18 32.17
N THR A 857 -5.46 14.02 31.53
CA THR A 857 -4.01 13.77 31.42
C THR A 857 -3.35 13.79 32.80
N SER A 858 -3.65 14.75 33.69
CA SER A 858 -3.11 14.75 35.07
C SER A 858 -3.35 13.44 35.84
N PHE A 859 -4.41 12.69 35.51
CA PHE A 859 -4.69 11.38 36.06
C PHE A 859 -3.94 10.27 35.33
N GLN A 860 -4.02 10.23 33.99
CA GLN A 860 -3.39 9.17 33.19
C GLN A 860 -1.87 9.14 33.35
N GLU A 861 -1.22 10.31 33.32
CA GLU A 861 0.21 10.52 33.54
C GLU A 861 0.68 10.05 34.94
N ARG A 862 -0.25 9.96 35.89
CA ARG A 862 0.02 9.37 37.21
C ARG A 862 -0.24 7.87 37.23
N ALA A 863 -1.16 7.36 36.41
CA ALA A 863 -1.42 5.94 36.24
C ALA A 863 -0.28 5.23 35.48
N THR A 864 0.23 5.83 34.39
CA THR A 864 1.41 5.35 33.66
C THR A 864 2.67 5.43 34.52
N PHE A 865 2.87 6.53 35.26
CA PHE A 865 3.95 6.63 36.26
C PHE A 865 3.94 5.48 37.28
N VAL A 866 2.76 5.09 37.77
CA VAL A 866 2.59 3.95 38.69
C VAL A 866 2.80 2.61 37.97
N SER A 867 2.23 2.42 36.78
CA SER A 867 2.39 1.20 35.98
C SER A 867 3.87 0.93 35.68
N HIS A 868 4.55 1.90 35.04
CA HIS A 868 5.98 1.82 34.72
C HIS A 868 6.87 1.75 35.95
N GLY A 869 6.50 2.39 37.06
CA GLY A 869 7.20 2.26 38.34
C GLY A 869 7.12 0.84 38.93
N ASN A 870 5.94 0.21 38.85
CA ASN A 870 5.74 -1.16 39.31
C ASN A 870 6.31 -2.21 38.35
N THR A 871 6.21 -2.04 37.03
CA THR A 871 6.87 -2.94 36.07
C THR A 871 8.39 -2.83 36.13
N ALA A 872 8.96 -1.65 36.44
CA ALA A 872 10.38 -1.49 36.74
C ALA A 872 10.81 -2.27 37.99
N ARG A 873 9.99 -2.23 39.05
CA ARG A 873 10.22 -3.00 40.28
C ARG A 873 10.18 -4.50 40.01
N LEU A 874 9.13 -4.98 39.32
CA LEU A 874 8.96 -6.40 39.00
C LEU A 874 10.05 -6.93 38.04
N ALA A 875 10.48 -6.13 37.06
CA ALA A 875 11.63 -6.49 36.20
C ALA A 875 12.91 -6.73 37.00
N LYS A 876 13.17 -5.87 38.00
CA LYS A 876 14.33 -5.99 38.89
C LYS A 876 14.23 -7.20 39.81
N GLU A 877 13.04 -7.49 40.34
CA GLU A 877 12.77 -8.68 41.16
C GLU A 877 12.89 -9.98 40.32
N GLY A 878 12.48 -9.93 39.04
CA GLY A 878 12.61 -11.01 38.06
C GLY A 878 13.95 -11.10 37.33
N GLY A 879 14.98 -10.36 37.76
CA GLY A 879 16.36 -10.54 37.30
C GLY A 879 16.82 -9.71 36.09
N ASP A 880 16.00 -8.83 35.51
CA ASP A 880 16.42 -7.94 34.41
C ASP A 880 16.61 -6.48 34.88
N PRO A 881 17.83 -6.09 35.32
CA PRO A 881 18.13 -4.72 35.72
C PRO A 881 18.16 -3.74 34.54
N VAL A 882 18.22 -4.20 33.29
CA VAL A 882 18.16 -3.32 32.11
C VAL A 882 16.72 -2.95 31.82
N LEU A 883 15.80 -3.92 31.81
CA LEU A 883 14.37 -3.65 31.71
C LEU A 883 13.86 -2.81 32.89
N ALA A 884 14.33 -3.08 34.11
CA ALA A 884 14.04 -2.24 35.27
C ALA A 884 14.48 -0.77 35.07
N ARG A 885 15.61 -0.55 34.39
CA ARG A 885 16.10 0.78 34.04
C ARG A 885 15.28 1.40 32.89
N ILE A 886 14.79 0.62 31.94
CA ILE A 886 13.90 1.07 30.86
C ILE A 886 12.59 1.62 31.43
N CYS A 887 11.80 0.78 32.11
CA CYS A 887 10.52 1.17 32.69
C CYS A 887 10.70 2.32 33.71
N GLY A 888 11.77 2.27 34.52
CA GLY A 888 12.11 3.35 35.47
C GLY A 888 12.57 4.65 34.81
N THR A 889 13.02 4.62 33.55
CA THR A 889 13.36 5.83 32.78
C THR A 889 12.12 6.42 32.12
N ILE A 890 11.20 5.59 31.61
CA ILE A 890 9.88 6.02 31.12
C ILE A 890 9.10 6.66 32.28
N ALA A 891 8.99 5.99 33.43
CA ALA A 891 8.40 6.57 34.66
C ALA A 891 8.98 7.93 35.07
N ALA A 892 10.26 8.21 34.79
CA ALA A 892 10.90 9.50 35.07
C ALA A 892 10.54 10.61 34.06
N ASP A 893 9.89 10.26 32.96
CA ASP A 893 9.29 11.18 31.98
C ASP A 893 7.81 11.43 32.31
N GLU A 894 6.99 10.38 32.50
CA GLU A 894 5.61 10.48 33.05
C GLU A 894 5.56 11.44 34.25
N LYS A 895 6.55 11.34 35.15
CA LYS A 895 6.58 12.15 36.37
C LYS A 895 6.77 13.65 36.13
N ARG A 896 7.35 14.05 35.00
CA ARG A 896 7.47 15.45 34.56
C ARG A 896 6.17 15.92 33.90
N HIS A 897 5.54 15.06 33.12
CA HIS A 897 4.28 15.34 32.43
C HIS A 897 3.12 15.43 33.43
N GLU A 898 3.01 14.51 34.39
CA GLU A 898 2.11 14.58 35.56
C GLU A 898 2.29 15.92 36.29
N MET A 899 3.53 16.38 36.48
CA MET A 899 3.84 17.68 37.08
C MET A 899 3.45 18.87 36.18
N ALA A 900 3.50 18.74 34.87
CA ALA A 900 3.07 19.79 33.94
C ALA A 900 1.55 19.93 33.89
N TYR A 901 0.82 18.84 33.67
CA TYR A 901 -0.63 18.87 33.60
C TYR A 901 -1.27 19.21 34.95
N SER A 902 -0.76 18.68 36.06
CA SER A 902 -1.29 19.04 37.39
C SER A 902 -1.01 20.50 37.76
N LYS A 903 0.08 21.11 37.28
CA LYS A 903 0.29 22.57 37.36
C LYS A 903 -0.75 23.34 36.55
N ILE A 904 -1.09 22.90 35.34
CA ILE A 904 -2.11 23.56 34.50
C ILE A 904 -3.47 23.54 35.22
N VAL A 905 -3.91 22.39 35.74
CA VAL A 905 -5.16 22.29 36.51
C VAL A 905 -5.10 23.13 37.79
N GLY A 906 -3.97 23.13 38.50
CA GLY A 906 -3.75 24.04 39.64
C GLY A 906 -3.92 25.51 39.28
N LYS A 907 -3.39 25.94 38.14
CA LYS A 907 -3.54 27.33 37.67
C LYS A 907 -4.97 27.65 37.21
N LEU A 908 -5.68 26.67 36.65
CA LEU A 908 -7.11 26.81 36.33
C LEU A 908 -7.96 26.94 37.60
N LEU A 909 -7.57 26.30 38.72
CA LEU A 909 -8.23 26.47 40.02
C LEU A 909 -7.96 27.86 40.64
N GLU A 910 -6.83 28.51 40.33
CA GLU A 910 -6.60 29.91 40.72
C GLU A 910 -7.46 30.90 39.91
N ILE A 911 -7.65 30.65 38.60
CA ILE A 911 -8.29 31.61 37.68
C ILE A 911 -9.82 31.41 37.60
N ASP A 912 -10.29 30.16 37.53
CA ASP A 912 -11.70 29.79 37.53
C ASP A 912 -11.93 28.60 38.48
N PRO A 913 -11.87 28.83 39.82
CA PRO A 913 -12.00 27.80 40.83
C PRO A 913 -13.29 26.99 40.69
N THR A 914 -14.40 27.62 40.33
CA THR A 914 -15.68 26.91 40.16
C THR A 914 -15.70 26.08 38.87
N GLY A 915 -15.24 26.61 37.74
CA GLY A 915 -15.19 25.87 36.48
C GLY A 915 -14.24 24.67 36.53
N ALA A 916 -13.05 24.85 37.12
CA ALA A 916 -12.09 23.75 37.30
C ALA A 916 -12.60 22.69 38.30
N MET A 917 -13.16 23.09 39.45
CA MET A 917 -13.75 22.13 40.40
C MET A 917 -14.94 21.36 39.81
N LEU A 918 -15.76 22.01 38.96
CA LEU A 918 -16.82 21.33 38.22
C LEU A 918 -16.26 20.30 37.21
N ALA A 919 -15.19 20.64 36.48
CA ALA A 919 -14.55 19.75 35.52
C ALA A 919 -13.93 18.51 36.19
N ILE A 920 -13.19 18.71 37.29
CA ILE A 920 -12.68 17.61 38.13
C ILE A 920 -13.84 16.72 38.60
N GLY A 921 -14.90 17.34 39.13
CA GLY A 921 -16.09 16.64 39.58
C GLY A 921 -16.95 16.01 38.48
N ASP A 922 -16.72 16.31 37.20
CA ASP A 922 -17.42 15.69 36.06
C ASP A 922 -16.63 14.48 35.54
N MET A 923 -15.32 14.62 35.33
CA MET A 923 -14.43 13.50 34.98
C MET A 923 -14.52 12.38 36.03
N MET A 924 -14.56 12.72 37.32
CA MET A 924 -14.72 11.75 38.40
C MET A 924 -16.11 11.07 38.45
N LYS A 925 -17.15 11.65 37.84
CA LYS A 925 -18.47 11.00 37.66
C LYS A 925 -18.53 10.11 36.44
N LYS A 926 -17.89 10.53 35.34
CA LYS A 926 -17.67 9.73 34.13
C LYS A 926 -16.81 8.49 34.41
N LYS A 927 -15.93 8.59 35.41
CA LYS A 927 -14.72 7.79 35.65
C LYS A 927 -13.64 8.13 34.63
N ILE A 928 -12.38 7.95 35.02
CA ILE A 928 -11.24 8.11 34.12
C ILE A 928 -11.13 6.83 33.27
N THR A 929 -11.62 6.90 32.03
CA THR A 929 -11.54 5.82 31.04
C THR A 929 -10.10 5.64 30.59
N MET A 930 -9.54 4.43 30.72
CA MET A 930 -8.19 4.13 30.22
C MET A 930 -8.12 4.31 28.71
N PRO A 931 -7.02 4.87 28.16
CA PRO A 931 -6.94 5.17 26.73
C PRO A 931 -7.13 3.90 25.88
N ALA A 932 -6.42 2.82 26.19
CA ALA A 932 -6.51 1.52 25.53
C ALA A 932 -7.80 0.70 25.82
N HIS A 933 -8.89 1.28 26.31
CA HIS A 933 -10.11 0.55 26.68
C HIS A 933 -10.84 -0.14 25.50
N LEU A 934 -10.53 0.23 24.25
CA LEU A 934 -11.05 -0.41 23.03
C LEU A 934 -10.09 -1.45 22.42
N MET A 935 -9.04 -1.82 23.16
CA MET A 935 -8.03 -2.79 22.74
C MET A 935 -8.63 -4.17 22.43
N PHE A 936 -8.39 -4.64 21.21
CA PHE A 936 -8.92 -5.87 20.63
C PHE A 936 -7.86 -6.51 19.73
N ASP A 937 -7.59 -7.81 19.85
CA ASP A 937 -6.56 -8.51 19.09
C ASP A 937 -7.11 -9.23 17.84
N GLY A 938 -8.41 -9.19 17.57
CA GLY A 938 -9.06 -9.97 16.53
C GLY A 938 -9.66 -11.31 17.00
N GLU A 939 -9.43 -11.73 18.25
CA GLU A 939 -9.86 -13.01 18.82
C GLU A 939 -10.66 -12.82 20.13
N ASP A 940 -10.23 -11.93 21.03
CA ASP A 940 -10.83 -11.70 22.35
C ASP A 940 -11.54 -10.34 22.47
N PRO A 941 -12.88 -10.29 22.42
CA PRO A 941 -13.65 -9.04 22.52
C PRO A 941 -13.67 -8.43 23.94
N ARG A 942 -12.96 -9.02 24.92
CA ARG A 942 -12.81 -8.49 26.28
C ARG A 942 -11.33 -8.36 26.70
N LEU A 943 -10.42 -8.30 25.74
CA LEU A 943 -8.98 -8.25 25.94
C LEU A 943 -8.54 -7.18 26.94
N PHE A 944 -9.12 -5.98 26.91
CA PHE A 944 -8.87 -4.94 27.92
C PHE A 944 -9.31 -5.35 29.34
N GLU A 945 -10.48 -5.97 29.52
CA GLU A 945 -10.94 -6.47 30.84
C GLU A 945 -9.97 -7.51 31.40
N HIS A 946 -9.52 -8.43 30.54
CA HIS A 946 -8.59 -9.49 30.94
C HIS A 946 -7.19 -8.94 31.24
N PHE A 947 -6.64 -8.06 30.39
CA PHE A 947 -5.37 -7.36 30.65
C PHE A 947 -5.40 -6.59 31.97
N ALA A 948 -6.46 -5.80 32.22
CA ALA A 948 -6.62 -5.06 33.46
C ALA A 948 -6.71 -5.97 34.70
N ALA A 949 -7.35 -7.15 34.57
CA ALA A 949 -7.37 -8.14 35.64
C ALA A 949 -5.98 -8.74 35.93
N VAL A 950 -5.14 -8.98 34.91
CA VAL A 950 -3.74 -9.40 35.12
C VAL A 950 -2.93 -8.30 35.82
N ALA A 951 -3.02 -7.04 35.34
CA ALA A 951 -2.31 -5.89 35.94
C ALA A 951 -2.71 -5.65 37.41
N GLN A 952 -4.00 -5.79 37.72
CA GLN A 952 -4.56 -5.74 39.08
C GLN A 952 -4.06 -6.91 39.95
N ARG A 953 -3.95 -8.13 39.39
CA ARG A 953 -3.52 -9.32 40.14
C ARG A 953 -2.03 -9.33 40.46
N ILE A 954 -1.18 -8.86 39.54
CA ILE A 954 0.28 -8.82 39.75
C ILE A 954 0.78 -7.54 40.45
N GLY A 955 -0.13 -6.60 40.78
CA GLY A 955 0.21 -5.38 41.49
C GLY A 955 1.04 -4.40 40.65
N VAL A 956 0.66 -4.23 39.37
CA VAL A 956 1.19 -3.18 38.50
C VAL A 956 0.30 -1.93 38.54
N TYR A 957 -1.01 -2.11 38.36
CA TYR A 957 -1.98 -1.03 38.49
C TYR A 957 -3.31 -1.59 39.00
N THR A 958 -3.85 -1.00 40.06
CA THR A 958 -5.00 -1.53 40.83
C THR A 958 -6.11 -0.49 41.06
N SER A 959 -7.27 -0.95 41.54
CA SER A 959 -8.32 -0.07 42.06
C SER A 959 -7.88 0.81 43.24
N ASP A 960 -6.89 0.36 44.03
CA ASP A 960 -6.35 1.16 45.12
C ASP A 960 -5.36 2.20 44.59
N ASP A 961 -4.53 1.89 43.58
CA ASP A 961 -3.71 2.90 42.88
C ASP A 961 -4.59 4.00 42.27
N TYR A 962 -5.74 3.65 41.69
CA TYR A 962 -6.73 4.63 41.23
C TYR A 962 -7.18 5.55 42.39
N ALA A 963 -7.46 4.98 43.57
CA ALA A 963 -7.88 5.76 44.74
C ALA A 963 -6.75 6.66 45.30
N ASP A 964 -5.52 6.16 45.31
CA ASP A 964 -4.31 6.88 45.73
C ASP A 964 -3.99 8.04 44.75
N ILE A 965 -4.24 7.87 43.45
CA ILE A 965 -4.15 8.94 42.46
C ILE A 965 -5.21 10.02 42.71
N VAL A 966 -6.46 9.64 43.04
CA VAL A 966 -7.50 10.62 43.43
C VAL A 966 -7.06 11.40 44.68
N GLU A 967 -6.60 10.74 45.74
CA GLU A 967 -6.16 11.42 46.97
C GLU A 967 -4.95 12.32 46.74
N ALA A 968 -3.94 11.86 46.00
CA ALA A 968 -2.75 12.66 45.72
C ALA A 968 -3.02 13.87 44.81
N LEU A 969 -3.97 13.77 43.87
CA LEU A 969 -4.41 14.93 43.09
C LEU A 969 -5.27 15.88 43.92
N ASN A 970 -6.14 15.37 44.80
CA ASN A 970 -6.92 16.19 45.73
C ASN A 970 -6.01 16.99 46.67
N GLU A 971 -4.96 16.37 47.22
CA GLU A 971 -3.94 17.04 48.04
C GLU A 971 -3.14 18.06 47.22
N ARG A 972 -2.63 17.66 46.04
CA ARG A 972 -1.78 18.50 45.19
C ARG A 972 -2.50 19.75 44.67
N TRP A 973 -3.80 19.67 44.45
CA TRP A 973 -4.66 20.80 44.10
C TRP A 973 -5.30 21.49 45.31
N GLY A 974 -5.03 21.01 46.53
CA GLY A 974 -5.50 21.60 47.78
C GLY A 974 -7.02 21.62 47.94
N LEU A 975 -7.75 20.69 47.30
CA LEU A 975 -9.20 20.82 47.06
C LEU A 975 -10.03 20.95 48.33
N GLU A 976 -9.64 20.30 49.43
CA GLU A 976 -10.33 20.44 50.73
C GLU A 976 -10.25 21.87 51.32
N LYS A 977 -9.24 22.64 50.93
CA LYS A 977 -8.94 24.00 51.41
C LYS A 977 -9.37 25.08 50.39
N LEU A 978 -10.05 24.68 49.31
CA LEU A 978 -10.46 25.59 48.24
C LEU A 978 -11.74 26.35 48.63
N GLU A 979 -11.57 27.60 49.04
CA GLU A 979 -12.67 28.51 49.39
C GLU A 979 -13.23 29.27 48.17
N GLY A 980 -14.25 30.10 48.38
CA GLY A 980 -14.82 30.98 47.34
C GLY A 980 -15.70 30.30 46.28
N LEU A 981 -15.85 28.97 46.30
CA LEU A 981 -16.67 28.21 45.36
C LEU A 981 -18.18 28.53 45.44
N ARG A 982 -18.84 28.55 44.27
CA ARG A 982 -20.32 28.55 44.16
C ARG A 982 -20.90 27.21 44.66
N ASP A 983 -22.20 27.16 44.93
CA ASP A 983 -22.88 25.94 45.44
C ASP A 983 -22.68 24.69 44.59
N GLU A 984 -22.61 24.85 43.27
CA GLU A 984 -22.31 23.78 42.32
C GLU A 984 -20.86 23.28 42.42
N GLY A 985 -19.90 24.18 42.62
CA GLY A 985 -18.50 23.87 42.89
C GLY A 985 -18.32 23.19 44.24
N ARG A 986 -18.99 23.66 45.30
CA ARG A 986 -18.98 23.03 46.63
C ARG A 986 -19.51 21.59 46.60
N ARG A 987 -20.60 21.32 45.87
CA ARG A 987 -21.11 19.94 45.69
C ARG A 987 -20.15 19.05 44.88
N ALA A 988 -19.37 19.62 43.95
CA ALA A 988 -18.33 18.89 43.24
C ALA A 988 -17.12 18.59 44.14
N GLN A 989 -16.66 19.57 44.91
CA GLN A 989 -15.60 19.46 45.92
C GLN A 989 -15.93 18.37 46.95
N GLU A 990 -17.11 18.43 47.57
CA GLU A 990 -17.59 17.43 48.55
C GLU A 990 -17.62 16.01 47.95
N PHE A 991 -18.13 15.86 46.72
CA PHE A 991 -18.15 14.57 46.02
C PHE A 991 -16.75 14.02 45.75
N VAL A 992 -15.82 14.85 45.28
CA VAL A 992 -14.46 14.46 44.88
C VAL A 992 -13.59 14.11 46.10
N CYS A 993 -13.64 14.90 47.17
CA CYS A 993 -12.82 14.65 48.37
C CYS A 993 -13.27 13.35 49.08
N ASN A 994 -14.56 13.03 49.06
CA ASN A 994 -15.09 11.78 49.63
C ASN A 994 -15.01 10.56 48.69
N LEU A 995 -14.43 10.68 47.49
CA LEU A 995 -14.51 9.64 46.46
C LEU A 995 -13.58 8.45 46.71
N ALA A 996 -12.31 8.68 47.05
CA ALA A 996 -11.34 7.59 47.22
C ALA A 996 -11.68 6.63 48.38
N PRO A 997 -12.11 7.09 49.59
CA PRO A 997 -12.63 6.20 50.64
C PRO A 997 -13.89 5.41 50.24
N ARG A 998 -14.61 5.85 49.19
CA ARG A 998 -15.73 5.13 48.60
C ARG A 998 -15.29 4.12 47.53
N ILE A 999 -14.21 4.39 46.80
CA ILE A 999 -13.61 3.45 45.82
C ILE A 999 -13.05 2.23 46.55
N ARG A 1000 -12.19 2.41 47.56
CA ARG A 1000 -11.60 1.28 48.31
C ARG A 1000 -12.68 0.37 48.93
N LYS A 1001 -13.74 0.96 49.52
CA LYS A 1001 -14.92 0.23 50.05
C LYS A 1001 -15.79 -0.50 49.01
N LEU A 1002 -15.61 -0.21 47.72
CA LEU A 1002 -16.21 -0.97 46.62
C LEU A 1002 -15.27 -2.07 46.14
N GLN A 1003 -13.95 -1.81 46.11
CA GLN A 1003 -12.92 -2.81 45.82
C GLN A 1003 -12.92 -3.97 46.82
N GLU A 1004 -12.95 -3.69 48.13
CA GLU A 1004 -13.08 -4.70 49.20
C GLU A 1004 -14.17 -5.74 48.91
N ARG A 1005 -15.34 -5.26 48.45
CA ARG A 1005 -16.53 -6.06 48.14
C ARG A 1005 -16.41 -6.79 46.81
N ALA A 1006 -15.72 -6.21 45.84
CA ALA A 1006 -15.43 -6.83 44.56
C ALA A 1006 -14.48 -8.02 44.74
N GLU A 1007 -13.41 -7.85 45.52
CA GLU A 1007 -12.48 -8.92 45.86
C GLU A 1007 -13.13 -10.03 46.68
N GLU A 1008 -13.95 -9.67 47.67
CA GLU A 1008 -14.77 -10.63 48.41
C GLU A 1008 -15.69 -11.44 47.49
N SER A 1009 -16.06 -10.92 46.33
CA SER A 1009 -16.90 -11.60 45.34
C SER A 1009 -16.06 -12.44 44.38
N ALA A 1010 -14.92 -11.92 43.89
CA ALA A 1010 -13.97 -12.65 43.06
C ALA A 1010 -13.41 -13.90 43.79
N LYS A 1011 -13.04 -13.76 45.07
CA LYS A 1011 -12.60 -14.86 45.95
C LYS A 1011 -13.66 -15.96 46.12
N LYS A 1012 -14.93 -15.72 45.77
CA LYS A 1012 -16.04 -16.70 45.77
C LYS A 1012 -16.33 -17.30 44.38
N MET A 1013 -15.86 -16.67 43.29
CA MET A 1013 -16.06 -17.14 41.91
C MET A 1013 -14.94 -18.09 41.45
N GLY A 1014 -13.74 -17.96 42.01
CA GLY A 1014 -12.59 -18.83 41.75
C GLY A 1014 -11.72 -18.37 40.56
N PRO A 1015 -10.48 -18.86 40.47
CA PRO A 1015 -9.53 -18.43 39.43
C PRO A 1015 -9.99 -18.88 38.04
N GLN A 1016 -9.95 -17.97 37.06
CA GLN A 1016 -10.30 -18.27 35.67
C GLN A 1016 -9.05 -18.21 34.79
N ALA A 1017 -8.71 -19.30 34.10
CA ALA A 1017 -7.68 -19.28 33.07
C ALA A 1017 -8.22 -18.62 31.78
N VAL A 1018 -7.44 -17.71 31.19
CA VAL A 1018 -7.71 -17.01 29.93
C VAL A 1018 -6.43 -17.00 29.08
N LYS A 1019 -6.58 -17.05 27.75
CA LYS A 1019 -5.46 -17.08 26.81
C LYS A 1019 -5.19 -15.70 26.25
N PHE A 1020 -3.91 -15.34 26.17
CA PHE A 1020 -3.47 -14.11 25.53
C PHE A 1020 -2.69 -14.43 24.25
N SER A 1021 -3.19 -13.95 23.11
CA SER A 1021 -2.59 -14.15 21.79
C SER A 1021 -1.17 -13.54 21.69
N TRP A 1022 -0.95 -12.44 22.41
CA TRP A 1022 0.32 -11.75 22.61
C TRP A 1022 1.44 -12.66 23.15
N ILE A 1023 1.12 -13.67 23.95
CA ILE A 1023 2.07 -14.68 24.46
C ILE A 1023 1.85 -16.04 23.78
N PHE A 1024 1.50 -16.03 22.49
CA PHE A 1024 1.28 -17.23 21.67
C PHE A 1024 0.16 -18.14 22.20
N ASN A 1025 -0.92 -17.56 22.74
CA ASN A 1025 -2.08 -18.28 23.31
C ASN A 1025 -1.73 -19.23 24.47
N ARG A 1026 -0.71 -18.85 25.27
CA ARG A 1026 -0.46 -19.41 26.60
C ARG A 1026 -1.54 -18.94 27.60
N ASP A 1027 -1.84 -19.79 28.58
CA ASP A 1027 -2.88 -19.58 29.60
C ASP A 1027 -2.35 -18.75 30.78
N ILE A 1028 -3.10 -17.72 31.17
CA ILE A 1028 -2.87 -16.86 32.34
C ILE A 1028 -4.09 -16.92 33.24
N THR A 1029 -3.90 -16.97 34.55
CA THR A 1029 -4.99 -16.87 35.52
C THR A 1029 -5.46 -15.42 35.64
N LEU A 1030 -6.76 -15.20 35.76
CA LEU A 1030 -7.37 -13.96 36.23
C LEU A 1030 -7.80 -14.12 37.70
#